data_AF-A0A812YYY6-F1
#
_entry.id   AF-A0A812YYY6-F1
#
_cell.length_a   1.000
_cell.length_b   1.000
_cell.length_c   1.000
_cell.angle_alpha   90.00
_cell.angle_beta   90.00
_cell.angle_gamma   90.00
#
_symmetry.space_group_name_H-M   'P 1'
#
loop_
_entity.id
_entity.type
_entity.pdbx_description
1 polymer ?
#
loop_
_entity_poly.entity_id
_entity_poly.type
_entity_poly.pdbx_seq_one_letter_code
_entity_poly.pdbx_strand_id
1 'polypeptide(L)'
;MVLVLALRGSTGYKLAFHARGRQTRHRPLRNSGGDTEAENDVAVPTRLQLLKFAAPLAAVSVTGPILSTIDTSFVGRCAGTVELAALGPACTVTDLIYLICSTVSTAAINLYAKNAEEHKLKRFNATCLSVGFFVGVAAALVSLTLGGQLLQALGAMPVMMGVARKYVVVRALGLPFASMACAMYGLCVGRGDTQTPLAVQVYLSALLNVCFDWLLCAVIPWGASGAAWATVAAQTTSFCAYFLLMRRKGHLPLPSSEDFLPSFSEAKPVFSIFLPVSFIVVCVLSMYACMSGFVNNTQPLPMIAAYKIWITVFAFFALCADPMAAATSTKLPPFILEGSSPKARLFVRRAITCAAGVGAIGGLLGASVLNFLPWIFTQDATVMVGRRCFELGVAHFLTRGSCLICEVAKCQTPLRELDLSDNNFGAKGAAKVLQSGKEHLEMLDLSRNRLGDAGAKALAEVLLNCHSISVLRLRANGIGDEGGEALAESLMSVTSLREFDFSQNEIHLPTSSVMLRAVCASRGLQRLYLDSSLPWPTSDSFEAQVAGFTDQLSGAQAVPSLQLLSLRRCGLSTSACKLFQSLASNSTLRQLNVSCNGLRQSVAPAIAAALTSASTGLEELDLRDNRLGAQDALAVALEQVYAAAAQAGAMRRTASIDSEAEPPNRGWNNCLRQLNLANNEITATAVSRIAPVLPFFNALEELLLYHNPMLGDAGAQALAEALNPDSWPLAGRGLKTLSLAACSIGDAGCQALMAAARDYQVLTSLDLSCNSITDDSAPAVSLVLAQPTSALESLSLSMNLLSSFGISQLMDGVASNIEGALCQIDVSTQDGGQGKTSFVANDALSPRSSSKVKSKFQGLR
;
A
#
# COMPACT_ATOMS: atom_id res chain seq x y z
N MET A 1 12.89 7.40 4.83
CA MET A 1 14.04 6.60 4.35
C MET A 1 14.49 5.53 5.34
N VAL A 2 14.87 5.87 6.58
CA VAL A 2 15.28 4.88 7.61
C VAL A 2 14.18 3.84 7.89
N LEU A 3 12.91 4.25 7.89
CA LEU A 3 11.75 3.35 8.04
C LEU A 3 11.65 2.28 6.92
N VAL A 4 11.92 2.68 5.67
CA VAL A 4 11.84 1.81 4.49
C VAL A 4 13.07 0.88 4.41
N LEU A 5 14.23 1.37 4.84
CA LEU A 5 15.47 0.58 4.93
C LEU A 5 15.44 -0.40 6.11
N ALA A 6 14.83 -0.03 7.24
CA ALA A 6 14.58 -0.93 8.37
C ALA A 6 13.60 -2.06 8.01
N LEU A 7 12.60 -1.77 7.16
CA LEU A 7 11.69 -2.78 6.62
C LEU A 7 12.39 -3.75 5.65
N ARG A 8 13.33 -3.29 4.82
CA ARG A 8 14.08 -4.15 3.88
C ARG A 8 15.19 -4.99 4.54
N GLY A 9 15.89 -4.47 5.54
CA GLY A 9 16.91 -5.24 6.30
C GLY A 9 16.33 -6.43 7.08
N SER A 10 15.02 -6.42 7.32
CA SER A 10 14.27 -7.48 8.01
C SER A 10 13.75 -8.58 7.06
N THR A 11 13.63 -8.31 5.75
CA THR A 11 12.91 -9.20 4.82
C THR A 11 13.84 -9.80 3.76
N GLY A 12 14.33 -11.02 4.02
CA GLY A 12 14.61 -12.01 2.97
C GLY A 12 13.33 -12.63 2.38
N TYR A 13 12.17 -12.00 2.63
CA TYR A 13 10.86 -12.48 2.22
C TYR A 13 10.36 -11.68 1.02
N LYS A 14 10.03 -12.38 -0.07
CA LYS A 14 9.24 -11.86 -1.19
C LYS A 14 7.92 -11.31 -0.63
N LEU A 15 7.75 -9.99 -0.58
CA LEU A 15 6.43 -9.38 -0.44
C LEU A 15 5.75 -9.44 -1.81
N ALA A 16 5.14 -10.59 -2.10
CA ALA A 16 4.18 -10.72 -3.18
C ALA A 16 2.84 -10.15 -2.69
N PHE A 17 2.45 -8.98 -3.20
CA PHE A 17 1.09 -8.47 -3.05
C PHE A 17 0.25 -8.94 -4.23
N HIS A 18 -0.30 -10.15 -4.14
CA HIS A 18 -1.40 -10.55 -5.01
C HIS A 18 -2.73 -10.02 -4.46
N ALA A 19 -3.44 -9.25 -5.28
CA ALA A 19 -4.85 -8.98 -5.08
C ALA A 19 -5.64 -10.28 -5.37
N ARG A 20 -6.17 -10.86 -4.28
CA ARG A 20 -7.22 -11.88 -4.18
C ARG A 20 -7.00 -13.26 -4.86
N GLY A 21 -6.87 -14.28 -4.00
CA GLY A 21 -7.21 -15.67 -4.34
C GLY A 21 -6.35 -16.70 -3.60
N ARG A 22 -6.99 -17.49 -2.71
CA ARG A 22 -6.49 -18.70 -2.01
C ARG A 22 -5.53 -18.51 -0.83
N GLN A 23 -6.08 -18.54 0.39
CA GLN A 23 -5.31 -18.83 1.61
C GLN A 23 -4.98 -20.32 1.68
N THR A 24 -3.79 -20.73 1.25
CA THR A 24 -3.19 -22.00 1.66
C THR A 24 -2.54 -21.82 3.03
N ARG A 25 -3.19 -22.25 4.11
CA ARG A 25 -2.56 -22.33 5.44
C ARG A 25 -1.89 -23.69 5.63
N HIS A 26 -0.56 -23.71 5.57
CA HIS A 26 0.26 -24.74 6.19
C HIS A 26 0.10 -24.69 7.71
N ARG A 27 -0.19 -25.84 8.34
CA ARG A 27 -0.10 -26.06 9.80
C ARG A 27 1.36 -26.09 10.25
N PRO A 28 1.71 -25.55 11.42
CA PRO A 28 2.79 -26.11 12.24
C PRO A 28 2.24 -27.23 13.14
N LEU A 29 3.11 -28.20 13.39
CA LEU A 29 2.85 -29.42 14.15
C LEU A 29 2.54 -29.11 15.61
N ARG A 30 1.59 -29.88 16.14
CA ARG A 30 1.21 -29.95 17.55
C ARG A 30 2.34 -30.67 18.32
N ASN A 31 2.75 -30.12 19.46
CA ASN A 31 3.28 -30.92 20.55
C ASN A 31 2.46 -30.67 21.81
N SER A 32 2.28 -31.77 22.54
CA SER A 32 1.45 -32.02 23.70
C SER A 32 1.98 -31.41 25.01
N GLY A 33 1.07 -31.09 25.92
CA GLY A 33 1.37 -30.86 27.34
C GLY A 33 0.51 -29.73 27.89
N GLY A 34 -0.24 -30.00 28.96
CA GLY A 34 -1.08 -28.99 29.63
C GLY A 34 -0.23 -27.88 30.23
N ASP A 35 -0.72 -26.66 30.13
CA ASP A 35 -1.09 -25.81 31.26
C ASP A 35 -1.57 -24.46 30.72
N THR A 36 -2.50 -23.86 31.45
CA THR A 36 -3.14 -22.58 31.15
C THR A 36 -2.13 -21.44 31.08
N GLU A 37 -1.87 -20.91 29.89
CA GLU A 37 -1.31 -19.56 29.72
C GLU A 37 -2.12 -18.79 28.68
N ALA A 38 -2.62 -17.62 29.08
CA ALA A 38 -3.32 -16.69 28.21
C ALA A 38 -2.40 -16.27 27.04
N GLU A 39 -2.82 -16.53 25.80
CA GLU A 39 -2.19 -15.94 24.62
C GLU A 39 -2.32 -14.41 24.72
N ASN A 40 -1.22 -13.76 25.14
CA ASN A 40 -1.08 -12.30 25.19
C ASN A 40 -1.15 -11.73 23.76
N ASP A 41 -2.35 -11.34 23.31
CA ASP A 41 -2.50 -10.60 22.06
C ASP A 41 -1.82 -9.23 22.18
N VAL A 42 -0.68 -9.03 21.52
CA VAL A 42 0.13 -7.80 21.65
C VAL A 42 -0.65 -6.62 21.03
N ALA A 43 -1.11 -5.70 21.87
CA ALA A 43 -1.86 -4.52 21.44
C ALA A 43 -0.99 -3.53 20.65
N VAL A 44 -1.53 -2.96 19.56
CA VAL A 44 -0.83 -1.95 18.74
C VAL A 44 -0.68 -0.63 19.52
N PRO A 45 0.55 -0.13 19.74
CA PRO A 45 0.81 1.11 20.49
C PRO A 45 0.00 2.31 19.99
N THR A 46 -0.49 3.12 20.92
CA THR A 46 -1.16 4.39 20.62
C THR A 46 -0.14 5.47 20.22
N ARG A 47 -0.61 6.54 19.56
CA ARG A 47 0.24 7.69 19.19
C ARG A 47 0.95 8.29 20.41
N LEU A 48 0.26 8.38 21.54
CA LEU A 48 0.82 8.91 22.79
C LEU A 48 1.93 8.00 23.34
N GLN A 49 1.76 6.68 23.29
CA GLN A 49 2.79 5.73 23.71
C GLN A 49 4.05 5.81 22.82
N LEU A 50 3.87 5.97 21.50
CA LEU A 50 4.98 6.19 20.58
C LEU A 50 5.74 7.49 20.90
N LEU A 51 5.03 8.59 21.15
CA LEU A 51 5.64 9.86 21.50
C LEU A 51 6.36 9.82 22.86
N LYS A 52 5.77 9.16 23.87
CA LYS A 52 6.41 8.96 25.19
C LYS A 52 7.70 8.14 25.09
N PHE A 53 7.72 7.11 24.24
CA PHE A 53 8.92 6.32 23.99
C PHE A 53 10.00 7.15 23.29
N ALA A 54 9.62 8.01 22.35
CA ALA A 54 10.57 8.78 21.57
C ALA A 54 11.06 10.08 22.24
N ALA A 55 10.34 10.63 23.22
CA ALA A 55 10.74 11.88 23.87
C ALA A 55 12.15 11.83 24.52
N PRO A 56 12.54 10.79 25.27
CA PRO A 56 13.92 10.65 25.76
C PRO A 56 14.95 10.58 24.63
N LEU A 57 14.63 9.89 23.53
CA LEU A 57 15.52 9.77 22.38
C LEU A 57 15.65 11.10 21.63
N ALA A 58 14.59 11.91 21.58
CA ALA A 58 14.63 13.26 21.02
C ALA A 58 15.59 14.17 21.81
N ALA A 59 15.57 14.10 23.14
CA ALA A 59 16.53 14.82 23.98
C ALA A 59 17.98 14.38 23.70
N VAL A 60 18.20 13.08 23.51
CA VAL A 60 19.52 12.55 23.12
C VAL A 60 19.97 13.08 21.75
N SER A 61 19.10 13.03 20.72
CA SER A 61 19.44 13.47 19.37
C SER A 61 19.77 14.96 19.26
N VAL A 62 19.12 15.79 20.08
CA VAL A 62 19.32 17.26 20.08
C VAL A 62 20.58 17.69 20.85
N THR A 63 21.08 16.84 21.75
CA THR A 63 22.28 17.11 22.56
C THR A 63 23.51 17.43 21.70
N GLY A 64 23.75 16.69 20.62
CA GLY A 64 24.92 16.90 19.74
C GLY A 64 25.00 18.32 19.16
N PRO A 65 23.96 18.79 18.45
CA PRO A 65 23.88 20.17 17.97
C PRO A 65 24.03 21.25 19.06
N ILE A 66 23.44 21.05 20.24
CA ILE A 66 23.59 21.98 21.37
C ILE A 66 25.04 22.08 21.80
N LEU A 67 25.71 20.94 22.00
CA LEU A 67 27.11 20.90 22.41
C LEU A 67 28.03 21.55 21.38
N SER A 68 27.84 21.25 20.08
CA SER A 68 28.61 21.90 19.01
C SER A 68 28.48 23.44 19.03
N THR A 69 27.30 23.95 19.39
CA THR A 69 27.07 25.40 19.57
C THR A 69 27.80 25.95 20.78
N ILE A 70 27.88 25.17 21.86
CA ILE A 70 28.60 25.52 23.09
C ILE A 70 30.12 25.55 22.83
N ASP A 71 30.68 24.52 22.17
CA ASP A 71 32.09 24.46 21.77
C ASP A 71 32.48 25.71 20.97
N THR A 72 31.64 26.06 19.97
CA THR A 72 31.82 27.26 19.13
C THR A 72 31.79 28.54 19.97
N SER A 73 30.92 28.62 20.97
CA SER A 73 30.76 29.79 21.84
C SER A 73 31.94 29.98 22.79
N PHE A 74 32.48 28.90 23.37
CA PHE A 74 33.63 28.99 24.27
C PHE A 74 34.90 29.38 23.51
N VAL A 75 35.19 28.72 22.38
CA VAL A 75 36.38 29.05 21.58
C VAL A 75 36.28 30.47 21.02
N GLY A 76 35.10 30.89 20.56
CA GLY A 76 34.87 32.24 20.06
C GLY A 76 35.07 33.34 21.11
N ARG A 77 34.83 33.06 22.39
CA ARG A 77 35.01 34.01 23.50
C ARG A 77 36.42 33.99 24.09
N CYS A 78 37.14 32.87 24.00
CA CYS A 78 38.38 32.66 24.76
C CYS A 78 39.66 32.61 23.91
N ALA A 79 39.61 32.34 22.60
CA ALA A 79 40.80 31.99 21.81
C ALA A 79 41.02 32.79 20.50
N GLY A 80 40.12 33.73 20.18
CA GLY A 80 40.28 34.66 19.05
C GLY A 80 39.72 34.17 17.70
N THR A 81 39.71 35.08 16.71
CA THR A 81 38.95 34.93 15.46
C THR A 81 39.47 33.82 14.54
N VAL A 82 40.79 33.57 14.52
CA VAL A 82 41.39 32.53 13.66
C VAL A 82 41.01 31.13 14.13
N GLU A 83 40.99 30.90 15.44
CA GLU A 83 40.58 29.62 16.01
C GLU A 83 39.07 29.36 15.82
N LEU A 84 38.26 30.40 15.96
CA LEU A 84 36.83 30.34 15.68
C LEU A 84 36.53 30.03 14.20
N ALA A 85 37.25 30.67 13.27
CA ALA A 85 37.10 30.40 11.84
C ALA A 85 37.56 28.96 11.48
N ALA A 86 38.59 28.45 12.14
CA ALA A 86 39.10 27.09 11.93
C ALA A 86 38.11 25.98 12.32
N LEU A 87 37.26 26.22 13.33
CA LEU A 87 36.25 25.28 13.79
C LEU A 87 35.20 24.96 12.71
N GLY A 88 34.85 25.92 11.85
CA GLY A 88 33.85 25.73 10.79
C GLY A 88 34.12 24.49 9.91
N PRO A 89 35.24 24.46 9.16
CA PRO A 89 35.60 23.29 8.36
C PRO A 89 36.02 22.09 9.22
N ALA A 90 36.65 22.29 10.39
CA ALA A 90 37.09 21.20 11.26
C ALA A 90 35.94 20.38 11.86
N CYS A 91 34.96 21.04 12.49
CA CYS A 91 33.75 20.40 13.01
C CYS A 91 32.98 19.71 11.89
N THR A 92 32.92 20.34 10.71
CA THR A 92 32.28 19.72 9.54
C THR A 92 32.95 18.38 9.22
N VAL A 93 34.27 18.32 9.06
CA VAL A 93 34.96 17.03 8.82
C VAL A 93 34.67 16.01 9.94
N THR A 94 34.81 16.40 11.20
CA THR A 94 34.70 15.46 12.32
C THR A 94 33.27 14.96 12.54
N ASP A 95 32.27 15.82 12.38
CA ASP A 95 30.87 15.49 12.61
C ASP A 95 30.32 14.63 11.46
N LEU A 96 30.78 14.87 10.22
CA LEU A 96 30.49 14.02 9.07
C LEU A 96 31.02 12.59 9.27
N ILE A 97 32.27 12.46 9.72
CA ILE A 97 32.89 11.16 10.01
C ILE A 97 32.16 10.48 11.17
N TYR A 98 31.82 11.23 12.22
CA TYR A 98 31.03 10.71 13.34
C TYR A 98 29.65 10.20 12.90
N LEU A 99 28.97 10.89 11.97
CA LEU A 99 27.67 10.46 11.45
C LEU A 99 27.77 9.12 10.70
N ILE A 100 28.89 8.85 10.03
CA ILE A 100 29.14 7.53 9.43
C ILE A 100 29.29 6.48 10.53
N CYS A 101 30.10 6.75 11.57
CA CYS A 101 30.26 5.84 12.71
C CYS A 101 28.92 5.57 13.44
N SER A 102 28.05 6.58 13.55
CA SER A 102 26.78 6.43 14.25
C SER A 102 25.82 5.47 13.55
N THR A 103 25.99 5.19 12.24
CA THR A 103 25.17 4.20 11.51
C THR A 103 25.30 2.77 12.05
N VAL A 104 26.38 2.46 12.79
CA VAL A 104 26.51 1.20 13.54
C VAL A 104 25.34 1.02 14.53
N SER A 105 24.86 2.11 15.13
CA SER A 105 23.69 2.07 16.01
C SER A 105 22.43 1.60 15.29
N THR A 106 22.23 1.98 14.03
CA THR A 106 21.07 1.58 13.23
C THR A 106 21.10 0.08 12.94
N ALA A 107 22.29 -0.47 12.64
CA ALA A 107 22.47 -1.91 12.50
C ALA A 107 22.20 -2.63 13.83
N ALA A 108 22.71 -2.10 14.94
CA ALA A 108 22.48 -2.66 16.27
C ALA A 108 20.99 -2.68 16.65
N ILE A 109 20.24 -1.58 16.47
CA ILE A 109 18.80 -1.51 16.76
C ILE A 109 18.02 -2.58 15.99
N ASN A 110 18.21 -2.63 14.67
CA ASN A 110 17.44 -3.50 13.78
C ASN A 110 17.74 -4.99 14.02
N LEU A 111 19.00 -5.34 14.25
CA LEU A 111 19.40 -6.73 14.48
C LEU A 111 19.09 -7.19 15.91
N TYR A 112 19.18 -6.30 16.90
CA TYR A 112 18.78 -6.62 18.27
C TYR A 112 17.30 -7.00 18.31
N ALA A 113 16.44 -6.22 17.65
CA ALA A 113 15.00 -6.48 17.60
C ALA A 113 14.61 -7.77 16.86
N LYS A 114 15.55 -8.40 16.14
CA LYS A 114 15.34 -9.66 15.40
C LYS A 114 15.71 -10.91 16.22
N ASN A 115 16.54 -10.78 17.25
CA ASN A 115 17.08 -11.92 18.00
C ASN A 115 16.28 -12.14 19.30
N ALA A 116 15.65 -13.32 19.43
CA ALA A 116 14.81 -13.65 20.59
C ALA A 116 15.54 -14.38 21.73
N GLU A 117 16.66 -15.07 21.46
CA GLU A 117 17.35 -15.90 22.45
C GLU A 117 18.44 -15.12 23.22
N GLU A 118 18.41 -15.21 24.56
CA GLU A 118 19.28 -14.44 25.45
C GLU A 118 20.78 -14.77 25.31
N HIS A 119 21.14 -16.04 25.13
CA HIS A 119 22.54 -16.44 24.89
C HIS A 119 23.09 -15.90 23.57
N LYS A 120 22.29 -15.94 22.50
CA LYS A 120 22.65 -15.36 21.20
C LYS A 120 22.77 -13.83 21.28
N LEU A 121 21.93 -13.18 22.10
CA LEU A 121 21.99 -11.73 22.32
C LEU A 121 23.29 -11.27 23.00
N LYS A 122 23.82 -12.00 24.00
CA LYS A 122 25.10 -11.62 24.64
C LYS A 122 26.28 -11.67 23.67
N ARG A 123 26.36 -12.74 22.86
CA ARG A 123 27.39 -12.86 21.80
C ARG A 123 27.23 -11.77 20.76
N PHE A 124 25.99 -11.53 20.31
CA PHE A 124 25.66 -10.48 19.35
C PHE A 124 26.04 -9.06 19.85
N ASN A 125 25.82 -8.77 21.13
CA ASN A 125 26.21 -7.49 21.74
C ASN A 125 27.74 -7.29 21.68
N ALA A 126 28.52 -8.34 21.95
CA ALA A 126 29.98 -8.31 21.83
C ALA A 126 30.44 -8.12 20.37
N THR A 127 29.77 -8.77 19.41
CA THR A 127 30.01 -8.57 17.98
C THR A 127 29.76 -7.12 17.56
N CYS A 128 28.64 -6.51 17.97
CA CYS A 128 28.34 -5.10 17.67
C CYS A 128 29.38 -4.15 18.24
N LEU A 129 29.86 -4.41 19.47
CA LEU A 129 30.91 -3.61 20.09
C LEU A 129 32.23 -3.70 19.32
N SER A 130 32.61 -4.91 18.91
CA SER A 130 33.84 -5.18 18.16
C SER A 130 33.80 -4.55 16.77
N VAL A 131 32.68 -4.67 16.05
CA VAL A 131 32.46 -3.96 14.77
C VAL A 131 32.53 -2.45 14.98
N GLY A 132 31.90 -1.93 16.04
CA GLY A 132 31.99 -0.51 16.41
C GLY A 132 33.44 -0.05 16.60
N PHE A 133 34.26 -0.83 17.30
CA PHE A 133 35.69 -0.54 17.49
C PHE A 133 36.43 -0.43 16.16
N PHE A 134 36.34 -1.44 15.29
CA PHE A 134 37.04 -1.44 14.00
C PHE A 134 36.57 -0.33 13.05
N VAL A 135 35.26 -0.04 13.02
CA VAL A 135 34.71 1.10 12.27
C VAL A 135 35.28 2.42 12.79
N GLY A 136 35.36 2.58 14.12
CA GLY A 136 35.91 3.79 14.73
C GLY A 136 37.42 3.94 14.51
N VAL A 137 38.19 2.84 14.52
CA VAL A 137 39.62 2.84 14.17
C VAL A 137 39.82 3.21 12.69
N ALA A 138 39.03 2.64 11.78
CA ALA A 138 39.08 2.99 10.37
C ALA A 138 38.76 4.49 10.14
N ALA A 139 37.73 5.00 10.83
CA ALA A 139 37.36 6.42 10.79
C ALA A 139 38.46 7.33 11.36
N ALA A 140 39.14 6.91 12.43
CA ALA A 140 40.31 7.61 12.97
C ALA A 140 41.47 7.64 11.97
N LEU A 141 41.78 6.51 11.33
CA LEU A 141 42.83 6.46 10.31
C LEU A 141 42.52 7.38 9.12
N VAL A 142 41.27 7.41 8.66
CA VAL A 142 40.82 8.35 7.61
C VAL A 142 41.00 9.80 8.06
N SER A 143 40.61 10.13 9.30
CA SER A 143 40.75 11.48 9.85
C SER A 143 42.22 11.91 9.96
N LEU A 144 43.11 11.00 10.36
CA LEU A 144 44.55 11.27 10.51
C LEU A 144 45.28 11.40 9.17
N THR A 145 44.90 10.60 8.17
CA THR A 145 45.57 10.55 6.85
C THR A 145 44.99 11.55 5.85
N LEU A 146 43.65 11.62 5.74
CA LEU A 146 42.94 12.43 4.76
C LEU A 146 42.37 13.73 5.35
N GLY A 147 42.40 13.94 6.67
CA GLY A 147 41.79 15.10 7.31
C GLY A 147 42.24 16.45 6.74
N GLY A 148 43.53 16.59 6.40
CA GLY A 148 44.04 17.81 5.75
C GLY A 148 43.48 18.03 4.34
N GLN A 149 43.34 16.98 3.54
CA GLN A 149 42.77 17.05 2.19
C GLN A 149 41.27 17.35 2.24
N LEU A 150 40.56 16.77 3.21
CA LEU A 150 39.14 17.05 3.44
C LEU A 150 38.92 18.51 3.86
N LEU A 151 39.78 19.06 4.72
CA LEU A 151 39.74 20.47 5.11
C LEU A 151 39.99 21.40 3.90
N GLN A 152 40.94 21.05 3.03
CA GLN A 152 41.19 21.80 1.79
C GLN A 152 40.01 21.74 0.83
N ALA A 153 39.39 20.56 0.68
CA ALA A 153 38.21 20.38 -0.17
C ALA A 153 37.00 21.21 0.32
N LEU A 154 36.92 21.51 1.61
CA LEU A 154 35.90 22.38 2.20
C LEU A 154 36.24 23.89 2.10
N GLY A 155 37.38 24.25 1.51
CA GLY A 155 37.80 25.64 1.31
C GLY A 155 38.44 26.29 2.54
N ALA A 156 39.02 25.51 3.46
CA ALA A 156 39.71 26.08 4.62
C ALA A 156 40.94 26.89 4.19
N MET A 157 40.98 28.18 4.59
CA MET A 157 42.08 29.09 4.22
C MET A 157 43.42 28.64 4.83
N PRO A 158 44.57 28.95 4.21
CA PRO A 158 45.89 28.56 4.72
C PRO A 158 46.16 28.98 6.17
N VAL A 159 45.71 30.18 6.55
CA VAL A 159 45.92 30.76 7.89
C VAL A 159 45.23 29.95 9.00
N MET A 160 44.11 29.28 8.71
CA MET A 160 43.36 28.48 9.69
C MET A 160 43.71 26.97 9.66
N MET A 161 44.46 26.54 8.64
CA MET A 161 44.72 25.11 8.39
C MET A 161 45.47 24.42 9.55
N GLY A 162 46.40 25.13 10.18
CA GLY A 162 47.17 24.60 11.32
C GLY A 162 46.30 24.27 12.53
N VAL A 163 45.36 25.16 12.87
CA VAL A 163 44.43 24.96 14.00
C VAL A 163 43.39 23.90 13.66
N ALA A 164 42.79 23.98 12.46
CA ALA A 164 41.78 23.02 12.00
C ALA A 164 42.31 21.59 11.97
N ARG A 165 43.55 21.39 11.48
CA ARG A 165 44.19 20.06 11.46
C ARG A 165 44.45 19.51 12.86
N LYS A 166 44.92 20.34 13.80
CA LYS A 166 45.10 19.92 15.20
C LYS A 166 43.77 19.47 15.81
N TYR A 167 42.69 20.22 15.58
CA TYR A 167 41.35 19.87 16.05
C TYR A 167 40.91 18.50 15.50
N VAL A 168 41.01 18.28 14.19
CA VAL A 168 40.64 17.00 13.54
C VAL A 168 41.46 15.83 14.08
N VAL A 169 42.78 16.01 14.27
CA VAL A 169 43.68 14.97 14.80
C VAL A 169 43.30 14.60 16.23
N VAL A 170 43.03 15.58 17.10
CA VAL A 170 42.61 15.30 18.49
C VAL A 170 41.28 14.55 18.50
N ARG A 171 40.29 15.01 17.72
CA ARG A 171 38.97 14.35 17.61
C ARG A 171 39.06 12.93 17.06
N ALA A 172 40.02 12.65 16.17
CA ALA A 172 40.25 11.31 15.64
C ALA A 172 40.55 10.27 16.73
N LEU A 173 41.23 10.68 17.82
CA LEU A 173 41.53 9.80 18.96
C LEU A 173 40.26 9.33 19.71
N GLY A 174 39.19 10.11 19.65
CA GLY A 174 37.90 9.78 20.27
C GLY A 174 37.01 8.85 19.44
N LEU A 175 37.25 8.71 18.13
CA LEU A 175 36.35 7.99 17.21
C LEU A 175 36.14 6.51 17.53
N PRO A 176 37.14 5.72 17.96
CA PRO A 176 36.92 4.34 18.42
C PRO A 176 35.89 4.26 19.56
N PHE A 177 36.05 5.12 20.58
CA PHE A 177 35.14 5.16 21.72
C PHE A 177 33.76 5.68 21.33
N ALA A 178 33.71 6.69 20.46
CA ALA A 178 32.46 7.27 19.96
C ALA A 178 31.63 6.24 19.17
N SER A 179 32.27 5.48 18.28
CA SER A 179 31.62 4.42 17.49
C SER A 179 31.12 3.27 18.38
N MET A 180 31.93 2.86 19.35
CA MET A 180 31.51 1.86 20.35
C MET A 180 30.35 2.35 21.23
N ALA A 181 30.36 3.63 21.64
CA ALA A 181 29.23 4.23 22.34
C ALA A 181 27.97 4.28 21.46
N CYS A 182 28.09 4.52 20.15
CA CYS A 182 26.97 4.45 19.21
C CYS A 182 26.41 3.02 19.11
N ALA A 183 27.28 2.01 19.06
CA ALA A 183 26.86 0.61 19.09
C ALA A 183 26.06 0.32 20.37
N MET A 184 26.57 0.71 21.54
CA MET A 184 25.90 0.53 22.83
C MET A 184 24.56 1.28 22.91
N TYR A 185 24.51 2.52 22.44
CA TYR A 185 23.26 3.28 22.28
C TYR A 185 22.23 2.47 21.47
N GLY A 186 22.64 1.93 20.31
CA GLY A 186 21.77 1.14 19.46
C GLY A 186 21.25 -0.14 20.12
N LEU A 187 22.08 -0.81 20.93
CA LEU A 187 21.67 -1.99 21.69
C LEU A 187 20.65 -1.65 22.80
N CYS A 188 20.86 -0.54 23.53
CA CYS A 188 19.88 -0.07 24.51
C CYS A 188 18.52 0.23 23.87
N VAL A 189 18.53 0.98 22.76
CA VAL A 189 17.31 1.36 22.04
C VAL A 189 16.62 0.16 21.39
N GLY A 190 17.38 -0.77 20.82
CA GLY A 190 16.86 -2.03 20.27
C GLY A 190 16.16 -2.89 21.32
N ARG A 191 16.59 -2.81 22.59
CA ARG A 191 15.93 -3.46 23.74
C ARG A 191 14.68 -2.69 24.22
N GLY A 192 14.51 -1.45 23.80
CA GLY A 192 13.47 -0.55 24.30
C GLY A 192 13.86 0.22 25.57
N ASP A 193 15.15 0.22 25.96
CA ASP A 193 15.67 1.05 27.05
C ASP A 193 16.08 2.43 26.51
N THR A 194 15.20 3.41 26.70
CA THR A 194 15.45 4.80 26.28
C THR A 194 16.02 5.67 27.41
N GLN A 195 16.05 5.17 28.64
CA GLN A 195 16.49 5.92 29.82
C GLN A 195 18.00 5.83 30.02
N THR A 196 18.60 4.66 29.76
CA THR A 196 20.06 4.52 29.81
C THR A 196 20.74 5.48 28.82
N PRO A 197 20.30 5.60 27.56
CA PRO A 197 20.80 6.62 26.66
C PRO A 197 20.67 8.06 27.15
N LEU A 198 19.49 8.40 27.71
CA LEU A 198 19.26 9.74 28.26
C LEU A 198 20.24 10.07 29.38
N ALA A 199 20.43 9.13 30.33
CA ALA A 199 21.32 9.33 31.46
C ALA A 199 22.79 9.44 31.06
N VAL A 200 23.27 8.57 30.17
CA VAL A 200 24.68 8.56 29.76
C VAL A 200 24.98 9.74 28.83
N GLN A 201 24.13 10.00 27.85
CA GLN A 201 24.46 10.94 26.77
C GLN A 201 24.09 12.38 27.13
N VAL A 202 23.00 12.61 27.87
CA VAL A 202 22.58 13.95 28.28
C VAL A 202 23.15 14.31 29.65
N TYR A 203 22.86 13.52 30.69
CA TYR A 203 23.25 13.90 32.05
C TYR A 203 24.74 13.73 32.32
N LEU A 204 25.39 12.69 31.80
CA LEU A 204 26.81 12.47 32.04
C LEU A 204 27.68 13.15 30.98
N SER A 205 27.55 12.73 29.71
CA SER A 205 28.44 13.18 28.63
C SER A 205 28.32 14.66 28.33
N ALA A 206 27.10 15.17 28.12
CA ALA A 206 26.91 16.57 27.74
C ALA A 206 27.35 17.52 28.84
N LEU A 207 26.99 17.26 30.10
CA LEU A 207 27.43 18.07 31.23
C LEU A 207 28.95 18.03 31.40
N LEU A 208 29.58 16.87 31.24
CA LEU A 208 31.05 16.77 31.29
C LEU A 208 31.71 17.55 30.15
N ASN A 209 31.15 17.51 28.93
CA ASN A 209 31.68 18.30 27.82
C ASN A 209 31.68 19.79 28.18
N VAL A 210 30.54 20.33 28.64
CA VAL A 210 30.42 21.74 29.04
C VAL A 210 31.41 22.10 30.16
N CYS A 211 31.58 21.24 31.17
CA CYS A 211 32.54 21.46 32.25
C CYS A 211 33.99 21.48 31.74
N PHE A 212 34.34 20.57 30.82
CA PHE A 212 35.67 20.53 30.24
C PHE A 212 35.92 21.64 29.22
N ASP A 213 34.91 22.09 28.48
CA ASP A 213 35.02 23.26 27.62
C ASP A 213 35.34 24.51 28.45
N TRP A 214 34.63 24.71 29.56
CA TRP A 214 34.94 25.79 30.49
C TRP A 214 36.38 25.66 31.04
N LEU A 215 36.77 24.47 31.50
CA LEU A 215 38.10 24.26 32.08
C LEU A 215 39.22 24.47 31.04
N LEU A 216 39.15 23.77 29.91
CA LEU A 216 40.23 23.70 28.92
C LEU A 216 40.28 24.94 28.01
N CYS A 217 39.13 25.57 27.73
CA CYS A 217 39.08 26.76 26.88
C CYS A 217 39.18 28.06 27.67
N ALA A 218 38.55 28.16 28.86
CA ALA A 218 38.52 29.41 29.62
C ALA A 218 39.61 29.50 30.71
N VAL A 219 40.00 28.38 31.34
CA VAL A 219 40.98 28.39 32.46
C VAL A 219 42.41 28.05 32.00
N ILE A 220 42.60 27.03 31.15
CA ILE A 220 43.93 26.55 30.69
C ILE A 220 44.29 27.10 29.28
N PRO A 221 43.65 28.18 28.84
CA PRO A 221 43.38 28.58 27.43
C PRO A 221 44.01 27.72 26.32
N TRP A 222 43.54 26.49 26.13
CA TRP A 222 43.94 25.63 25.00
C TRP A 222 43.13 25.87 23.72
N GLY A 223 42.19 26.82 23.77
CA GLY A 223 41.38 27.24 22.64
C GLY A 223 40.67 26.08 21.93
N ALA A 224 40.71 26.04 20.60
CA ALA A 224 40.08 24.99 19.79
C ALA A 224 40.56 23.58 20.16
N SER A 225 41.84 23.43 20.54
CA SER A 225 42.36 22.13 20.97
C SER A 225 41.76 21.70 22.32
N GLY A 226 41.46 22.65 23.20
CA GLY A 226 40.77 22.41 24.46
C GLY A 226 39.36 21.83 24.24
N ALA A 227 38.59 22.46 23.35
CA ALA A 227 37.25 21.97 22.97
C ALA A 227 37.31 20.56 22.36
N ALA A 228 38.27 20.29 21.48
CA ALA A 228 38.45 18.94 20.92
C ALA A 228 38.70 17.88 22.00
N TRP A 229 39.54 18.18 23.00
CA TRP A 229 39.82 17.28 24.12
C TRP A 229 38.62 17.11 25.05
N ALA A 230 37.84 18.17 25.29
CA ALA A 230 36.60 18.08 26.04
C ALA A 230 35.64 17.06 25.42
N THR A 231 35.48 17.11 24.09
CA THR A 231 34.59 16.17 23.42
C THR A 231 35.13 14.74 23.41
N VAL A 232 36.45 14.55 23.26
CA VAL A 232 37.08 13.22 23.34
C VAL A 232 36.90 12.62 24.74
N ALA A 233 37.09 13.42 25.79
CA ALA A 233 36.85 13.00 27.16
C ALA A 233 35.38 12.61 27.37
N ALA A 234 34.44 13.45 26.94
CA ALA A 234 33.01 13.19 27.06
C ALA A 234 32.56 11.91 26.30
N GLN A 235 33.11 11.65 25.12
CA GLN A 235 32.84 10.43 24.34
C GLN A 235 33.43 9.18 25.02
N THR A 236 34.65 9.28 25.55
CA THR A 236 35.32 8.19 26.26
C THR A 236 34.55 7.83 27.53
N THR A 237 34.15 8.83 28.32
CA THR A 237 33.35 8.62 29.53
C THR A 237 31.98 8.02 29.21
N SER A 238 31.36 8.42 28.09
CA SER A 238 30.09 7.82 27.62
C SER A 238 30.25 6.33 27.36
N PHE A 239 31.28 5.95 26.61
CA PHE A 239 31.57 4.55 26.32
C PHE A 239 31.79 3.76 27.63
N CYS A 240 32.65 4.27 28.52
CA CYS A 240 32.92 3.61 29.81
C CYS A 240 31.64 3.42 30.63
N ALA A 241 30.78 4.45 30.69
CA ALA A 241 29.50 4.37 31.39
C ALA A 241 28.55 3.34 30.77
N TYR A 242 28.39 3.34 29.44
CA TYR A 242 27.59 2.32 28.74
C TYR A 242 28.12 0.91 29.01
N PHE A 243 29.43 0.71 28.88
CA PHE A 243 30.07 -0.59 29.10
C PHE A 243 29.85 -1.10 30.52
N LEU A 244 30.07 -0.25 31.54
CA LEU A 244 29.86 -0.61 32.94
C LEU A 244 28.39 -0.92 33.25
N LEU A 245 27.46 -0.11 32.75
CA LEU A 245 26.03 -0.33 32.97
C LEU A 245 25.52 -1.60 32.29
N MET A 246 25.92 -1.84 31.04
CA MET A 246 25.52 -3.07 30.32
C MET A 246 26.17 -4.32 30.90
N ARG A 247 27.40 -4.23 31.41
CA ARG A 247 28.06 -5.32 32.13
C ARG A 247 27.39 -5.60 33.48
N ARG A 248 27.04 -4.56 34.26
CA ARG A 248 26.28 -4.71 35.52
C ARG A 248 24.91 -5.33 35.30
N LYS A 249 24.22 -4.99 34.20
CA LYS A 249 22.95 -5.60 33.80
C LYS A 249 23.08 -7.02 33.20
N GLY A 250 24.30 -7.57 33.11
CA GLY A 250 24.54 -8.92 32.61
C GLY A 250 24.37 -9.11 31.10
N HIS A 251 24.36 -8.02 30.32
CA HIS A 251 24.10 -8.04 28.87
C HIS A 251 25.37 -8.18 28.01
N LEU A 252 26.56 -8.11 28.62
CA LEU A 252 27.85 -8.31 27.97
C LEU A 252 28.54 -9.57 28.54
N PRO A 253 29.21 -10.39 27.71
CA PRO A 253 29.98 -11.54 28.18
C PRO A 253 31.22 -11.10 28.98
N LEU A 254 31.78 -12.02 29.77
CA LEU A 254 33.09 -11.83 30.40
C LEU A 254 34.16 -11.78 29.30
N PRO A 255 35.14 -10.87 29.37
CA PRO A 255 36.15 -10.74 28.32
C PRO A 255 37.06 -11.98 28.30
N SER A 256 36.87 -12.86 27.32
CA SER A 256 37.88 -13.84 26.92
C SER A 256 38.51 -13.41 25.58
N SER A 257 39.77 -13.79 25.34
CA SER A 257 40.53 -13.36 24.14
C SER A 257 39.93 -13.87 22.82
N GLU A 258 39.18 -14.97 22.84
CA GLU A 258 38.49 -15.53 21.68
C GLU A 258 37.16 -14.81 21.37
N ASP A 259 36.69 -13.93 22.24
CA ASP A 259 35.40 -13.24 22.10
C ASP A 259 35.49 -11.86 21.43
N PHE A 260 36.69 -11.28 21.34
CA PHE A 260 36.88 -9.91 20.86
C PHE A 260 36.99 -9.78 19.33
N LEU A 261 37.40 -10.86 18.64
CA LEU A 261 37.47 -10.91 17.19
C LEU A 261 36.26 -11.69 16.65
N PRO A 262 35.21 -11.00 16.17
CA PRO A 262 34.06 -11.70 15.61
C PRO A 262 34.47 -12.43 14.33
N SER A 263 33.96 -13.64 14.14
CA SER A 263 34.07 -14.33 12.86
C SER A 263 33.39 -13.53 11.75
N PHE A 264 33.85 -13.67 10.51
CA PHE A 264 33.23 -12.98 9.37
C PHE A 264 31.73 -13.31 9.23
N SER A 265 31.34 -14.55 9.56
CA SER A 265 29.94 -14.99 9.62
C SER A 265 29.10 -14.23 10.65
N GLU A 266 29.67 -13.91 11.82
CA GLU A 266 28.99 -13.16 12.88
C GLU A 266 28.90 -11.66 12.56
N ALA A 267 29.93 -11.09 11.91
CA ALA A 267 29.95 -9.66 11.55
C ALA A 267 29.14 -9.34 10.28
N LYS A 268 28.98 -10.30 9.37
CA LYS A 268 28.28 -10.11 8.07
C LYS A 268 26.87 -9.51 8.20
N PRO A 269 26.00 -9.93 9.14
CA PRO A 269 24.69 -9.29 9.33
C PRO A 269 24.79 -7.81 9.70
N VAL A 270 25.75 -7.42 10.55
CA VAL A 270 25.96 -6.02 10.95
C VAL A 270 26.40 -5.20 9.74
N PHE A 271 27.38 -5.69 8.96
CA PHE A 271 27.84 -5.02 7.74
C PHE A 271 26.76 -4.92 6.65
N SER A 272 25.86 -5.90 6.56
CA SER A 272 24.77 -5.88 5.56
C SER A 272 23.77 -4.74 5.75
N ILE A 273 23.66 -4.19 6.96
CA ILE A 273 22.84 -3.01 7.26
C ILE A 273 23.71 -1.75 7.34
N PHE A 274 24.89 -1.84 7.97
CA PHE A 274 25.80 -0.71 8.13
C PHE A 274 26.23 -0.13 6.78
N LEU A 275 26.79 -0.94 5.86
CA LEU A 275 27.38 -0.41 4.62
C LEU A 275 26.39 0.36 3.74
N PRO A 276 25.16 -0.14 3.46
CA PRO A 276 24.20 0.62 2.68
C PRO A 276 23.76 1.92 3.37
N VAL A 277 23.55 1.90 4.69
CA VAL A 277 23.13 3.08 5.44
C VAL A 277 24.27 4.12 5.51
N SER A 278 25.52 3.67 5.70
CA SER A 278 26.69 4.54 5.63
C SER A 278 26.87 5.16 4.25
N PHE A 279 26.69 4.39 3.17
CA PHE A 279 26.79 4.90 1.80
C PHE A 279 25.77 6.02 1.53
N ILE A 280 24.53 5.80 1.99
CA ILE A 280 23.47 6.81 1.94
C ILE A 280 23.87 8.08 2.68
N VAL A 281 24.39 7.93 3.90
CA VAL A 281 24.88 9.06 4.69
C VAL A 281 25.98 9.76 3.90
N VAL A 282 26.99 9.06 3.40
CA VAL A 282 28.06 9.63 2.57
C VAL A 282 27.52 10.42 1.36
N CYS A 283 26.50 9.91 0.66
CA CYS A 283 25.88 10.62 -0.47
C CYS A 283 25.24 11.93 -0.02
N VAL A 284 24.42 11.90 1.04
CA VAL A 284 23.80 13.10 1.63
C VAL A 284 24.86 14.10 2.09
N LEU A 285 25.94 13.60 2.68
CA LEU A 285 27.05 14.40 3.18
C LEU A 285 27.89 15.03 2.06
N SER A 286 28.10 14.33 0.95
CA SER A 286 28.80 14.86 -0.23
C SER A 286 28.06 16.06 -0.82
N MET A 287 26.72 16.05 -0.79
CA MET A 287 25.89 17.17 -1.22
C MET A 287 26.06 18.39 -0.31
N TYR A 288 26.04 18.21 1.02
CA TYR A 288 26.28 19.30 1.98
C TYR A 288 27.70 19.89 1.86
N ALA A 289 28.70 19.03 1.63
CA ALA A 289 30.07 19.46 1.41
C ALA A 289 30.22 20.28 0.12
N CYS A 290 29.59 19.84 -0.98
CA CYS A 290 29.57 20.59 -2.24
C CYS A 290 28.86 21.94 -2.09
N MET A 291 27.73 21.98 -1.39
CA MET A 291 26.98 23.22 -1.15
C MET A 291 27.78 24.20 -0.30
N SER A 292 28.42 23.70 0.77
CA SER A 292 29.27 24.52 1.63
C SER A 292 30.51 25.03 0.90
N GLY A 293 31.16 24.18 0.08
CA GLY A 293 32.26 24.59 -0.77
C GLY A 293 31.86 25.64 -1.82
N PHE A 294 30.68 25.49 -2.43
CA PHE A 294 30.15 26.48 -3.38
C PHE A 294 29.89 27.83 -2.69
N VAL A 295 29.22 27.84 -1.54
CA VAL A 295 28.94 29.08 -0.80
C VAL A 295 30.24 29.74 -0.35
N ASN A 296 31.19 28.96 0.19
CA ASN A 296 32.48 29.46 0.65
C ASN A 296 33.32 30.10 -0.47
N ASN A 297 33.19 29.61 -1.70
CA ASN A 297 33.97 30.07 -2.85
C ASN A 297 33.30 31.17 -3.68
N THR A 298 31.98 31.36 -3.55
CA THR A 298 31.21 32.27 -4.43
C THR A 298 30.57 33.45 -3.72
N GLN A 299 30.42 33.40 -2.40
CA GLN A 299 29.67 34.41 -1.66
C GLN A 299 30.57 35.33 -0.81
N PRO A 300 30.15 36.59 -0.58
CA PRO A 300 30.81 37.48 0.38
C PRO A 300 30.75 36.95 1.81
N LEU A 301 31.71 37.35 2.65
CA LEU A 301 31.87 36.89 4.04
C LEU A 301 30.57 36.93 4.88
N PRO A 302 29.72 37.98 4.82
CA PRO A 302 28.46 38.02 5.58
C PRO A 302 27.43 36.97 5.12
N MET A 303 27.40 36.62 3.84
CA MET A 303 26.52 35.58 3.29
C MET A 303 26.99 34.18 3.66
N ILE A 304 28.31 33.97 3.72
CA ILE A 304 28.90 32.72 4.23
C ILE A 304 28.53 32.53 5.71
N ALA A 305 28.62 33.59 6.52
CA ALA A 305 28.20 33.56 7.93
C ALA A 305 26.70 33.28 8.09
N ALA A 306 25.84 33.90 7.26
CA ALA A 306 24.40 33.66 7.26
C ALA A 306 24.06 32.21 6.89
N TYR A 307 24.73 31.66 5.88
CA TYR A 307 24.61 30.25 5.50
C TYR A 307 25.02 29.31 6.65
N LYS A 308 26.08 29.62 7.39
CA LYS A 308 26.52 28.80 8.53
C LYS A 308 25.49 28.80 9.67
N ILE A 309 24.85 29.93 9.96
CA ILE A 309 23.77 29.99 10.96
C ILE A 309 22.59 29.12 10.48
N TRP A 310 22.21 29.27 9.20
CA TRP A 310 21.10 28.53 8.62
C TRP A 310 21.31 27.01 8.65
N ILE A 311 22.45 26.51 8.16
CA ILE A 311 22.72 25.06 8.10
C ILE A 311 22.78 24.45 9.51
N THR A 312 23.18 25.23 10.51
CA THR A 312 23.22 24.81 11.92
C THR A 312 21.81 24.66 12.50
N VAL A 313 20.92 25.64 12.26
CA VAL A 313 19.51 25.55 12.67
C VAL A 313 18.78 24.43 11.92
N PHE A 314 19.03 24.29 10.61
CA PHE A 314 18.48 23.20 9.82
C PHE A 314 18.91 21.83 10.35
N ALA A 315 20.21 21.61 10.60
CA ALA A 315 20.72 20.35 11.12
C ALA A 315 20.14 20.00 12.50
N PHE A 316 19.92 21.01 13.35
CA PHE A 316 19.26 20.84 14.65
C PHE A 316 17.84 20.26 14.51
N PHE A 317 17.01 20.85 13.64
CA PHE A 317 15.61 20.43 13.50
C PHE A 317 15.41 19.23 12.56
N ALA A 318 16.38 18.93 11.68
CA ALA A 318 16.34 17.77 10.80
C ALA A 318 16.35 16.43 11.58
N LEU A 319 16.98 16.41 12.77
CA LEU A 319 17.11 15.22 13.61
C LEU A 319 15.85 14.90 14.44
N CYS A 320 14.81 15.74 14.41
CA CYS A 320 13.59 15.53 15.20
C CYS A 320 12.79 14.27 14.79
N ALA A 321 13.03 13.71 13.60
CA ALA A 321 12.35 12.51 13.10
C ALA A 321 13.05 11.19 13.46
N ASP A 322 14.35 11.22 13.80
CA ASP A 322 15.13 10.01 14.12
C ASP A 322 14.59 9.21 15.33
N PRO A 323 14.10 9.86 16.40
CA PRO A 323 13.45 9.16 17.52
C PRO A 323 12.24 8.30 17.09
N MET A 324 11.50 8.74 16.07
CA MET A 324 10.36 7.99 15.52
C MET A 324 10.82 6.78 14.70
N ALA A 325 11.90 6.94 13.93
CA ALA A 325 12.51 5.83 13.20
C ALA A 325 13.01 4.75 14.18
N ALA A 326 13.71 5.15 15.23
CA ALA A 326 14.16 4.27 16.31
C ALA A 326 12.99 3.55 17.00
N ALA A 327 11.94 4.28 17.38
CA ALA A 327 10.74 3.70 17.98
C ALA A 327 10.07 2.63 17.09
N THR A 328 10.06 2.87 15.78
CA THR A 328 9.50 1.93 14.81
C THR A 328 10.36 0.68 14.69
N SER A 329 11.68 0.83 14.51
CA SER A 329 12.61 -0.30 14.41
C SER A 329 12.58 -1.20 15.65
N THR A 330 12.35 -0.64 16.84
CA THR A 330 12.25 -1.40 18.09
C THR A 330 10.91 -2.12 18.25
N LYS A 331 9.78 -1.50 17.85
CA LYS A 331 8.42 -2.00 18.19
C LYS A 331 7.68 -2.70 17.05
N LEU A 332 8.15 -2.59 15.81
CA LEU A 332 7.51 -3.19 14.63
C LEU A 332 7.72 -4.71 14.48
N PRO A 333 8.90 -5.30 14.79
CA PRO A 333 9.18 -6.70 14.46
C PRO A 333 8.17 -7.75 14.98
N PRO A 334 7.59 -7.63 16.20
CA PRO A 334 6.58 -8.59 16.68
C PRO A 334 5.38 -8.73 15.73
N PHE A 335 4.87 -7.61 15.20
CA PHE A 335 3.73 -7.62 14.28
C PHE A 335 4.05 -8.23 12.91
N ILE A 336 5.31 -8.16 12.48
CA ILE A 336 5.79 -8.79 11.24
C ILE A 336 5.93 -10.30 11.44
N LEU A 337 6.51 -10.72 12.58
CA LEU A 337 6.74 -12.12 12.91
C LEU A 337 5.42 -12.88 13.17
N GLU A 338 4.40 -12.22 13.74
CA GLU A 338 3.05 -12.77 13.92
C GLU A 338 2.27 -12.94 12.60
N GLY A 339 2.77 -12.44 11.47
CA GLY A 339 2.08 -12.50 10.17
C GLY A 339 0.82 -11.61 10.08
N SER A 340 0.58 -10.74 11.06
CA SER A 340 -0.58 -9.86 11.12
C SER A 340 -0.38 -8.59 10.28
N SER A 341 -0.61 -8.74 8.97
CA SER A 341 -0.57 -7.62 8.01
C SER A 341 -1.40 -6.38 8.42
N PRO A 342 -2.64 -6.49 8.98
CA PRO A 342 -3.40 -5.30 9.37
C PRO A 342 -2.83 -4.57 10.59
N LYS A 343 -2.34 -5.28 11.63
CA LYS A 343 -1.75 -4.65 12.83
C LYS A 343 -0.45 -3.92 12.47
N ALA A 344 0.41 -4.53 11.64
CA ALA A 344 1.63 -3.91 11.14
C ALA A 344 1.33 -2.64 10.33
N ARG A 345 0.34 -2.68 9.41
CA ARG A 345 -0.09 -1.49 8.65
C ARG A 345 -0.59 -0.36 9.55
N LEU A 346 -1.40 -0.68 10.55
CA LEU A 346 -1.91 0.31 11.49
C LEU A 346 -0.78 0.96 12.31
N PHE A 347 0.17 0.15 12.78
CA PHE A 347 1.35 0.65 13.50
C PHE A 347 2.18 1.58 12.63
N VAL A 348 2.53 1.17 11.41
CA VAL A 348 3.31 1.98 10.47
C VAL A 348 2.59 3.28 10.14
N ARG A 349 1.27 3.25 9.90
CA ARG A 349 0.48 4.46 9.67
C ARG A 349 0.53 5.43 10.85
N ARG A 350 0.41 4.93 12.09
CA ARG A 350 0.53 5.75 13.30
C ARG A 350 1.93 6.37 13.42
N ALA A 351 2.97 5.58 13.24
CA ALA A 351 4.37 6.04 13.30
C ALA A 351 4.66 7.13 12.26
N ILE A 352 4.21 6.97 11.01
CA ILE A 352 4.37 7.97 9.96
C ILE A 352 3.61 9.25 10.29
N THR A 353 2.36 9.16 10.76
CA THR A 353 1.60 10.37 11.15
C THR A 353 2.25 11.13 12.30
N CYS A 354 2.82 10.43 13.29
CA CYS A 354 3.56 11.07 14.37
C CYS A 354 4.86 11.72 13.86
N ALA A 355 5.61 11.02 12.99
CA ALA A 355 6.83 11.56 12.40
C ALA A 355 6.57 12.80 11.55
N ALA A 356 5.50 12.80 10.75
CA ALA A 356 5.09 13.97 9.97
C ALA A 356 4.70 15.15 10.87
N GLY A 357 3.96 14.90 11.95
CA GLY A 357 3.59 15.92 12.93
C GLY A 357 4.81 16.52 13.65
N VAL A 358 5.72 15.67 14.14
CA VAL A 358 6.97 16.11 14.79
C VAL A 358 7.86 16.88 13.81
N GLY A 359 7.98 16.41 12.56
CA GLY A 359 8.72 17.10 11.52
C GLY A 359 8.14 18.47 11.16
N ALA A 360 6.81 18.59 11.06
CA ALA A 360 6.14 19.86 10.82
C ALA A 360 6.35 20.86 11.96
N ILE A 361 6.22 20.40 13.22
CA ILE A 361 6.48 21.22 14.41
C ILE A 361 7.96 21.65 14.44
N GLY A 362 8.89 20.73 14.19
CA GLY A 362 10.32 21.03 14.11
C GLY A 362 10.65 22.04 13.00
N GLY A 363 10.04 21.91 11.83
CA GLY A 363 10.17 22.87 10.73
C GLY A 363 9.65 24.27 11.08
N LEU A 364 8.48 24.35 11.72
CA LEU A 364 7.89 25.63 12.17
C LEU A 364 8.76 26.29 13.25
N LEU A 365 9.27 25.52 14.21
CA LEU A 365 10.17 26.02 15.24
C LEU A 365 11.50 26.50 14.65
N GLY A 366 12.08 25.75 13.71
CA GLY A 366 13.31 26.16 13.00
C GLY A 366 13.14 27.46 12.22
N ALA A 367 12.03 27.60 11.50
CA ALA A 367 11.68 28.86 10.81
C ALA A 367 11.46 30.00 11.81
N SER A 368 10.82 29.73 12.95
CA SER A 368 10.56 30.74 13.98
C SER A 368 11.85 31.23 14.66
N VAL A 369 12.80 30.34 14.94
CA VAL A 369 14.11 30.71 15.51
C VAL A 369 14.87 31.65 14.58
N LEU A 370 14.90 31.36 13.28
CA LEU A 370 15.56 32.22 12.28
C LEU A 370 14.85 33.57 12.09
N ASN A 371 13.53 33.63 12.29
CA ASN A 371 12.76 34.86 12.13
C ASN A 371 12.80 35.76 13.37
N PHE A 372 12.55 35.19 14.55
CA PHE A 372 12.28 35.94 15.77
C PHE A 372 13.45 35.96 16.77
N LEU A 373 14.42 35.04 16.64
CA LEU A 373 15.58 34.96 17.53
C LEU A 373 16.94 35.01 16.81
N PRO A 374 17.13 35.83 15.76
CA PRO A 374 18.40 35.89 15.03
C PRO A 374 19.56 36.42 15.89
N TRP A 375 19.24 37.25 16.88
CA TRP A 375 20.20 37.88 17.80
C TRP A 375 20.92 36.88 18.71
N ILE A 376 20.40 35.66 18.86
CA ILE A 376 21.07 34.57 19.56
C ILE A 376 22.35 34.16 18.82
N PHE A 377 22.36 34.25 17.49
CA PHE A 377 23.47 33.79 16.66
C PHE A 377 24.39 34.91 16.19
N THR A 378 23.86 36.13 15.97
CA THR A 378 24.68 37.28 15.54
C THR A 378 23.98 38.61 15.83
N GLN A 379 24.78 39.64 16.16
CA GLN A 379 24.31 41.02 16.25
C GLN A 379 24.60 41.85 14.99
N ASP A 380 25.26 41.26 13.99
CA ASP A 380 25.61 41.94 12.74
C ASP A 380 24.38 42.08 11.83
N ALA A 381 24.02 43.34 11.53
CA ALA A 381 22.88 43.68 10.69
C ALA A 381 22.97 43.10 9.26
N THR A 382 24.18 42.97 8.70
CA THR A 382 24.39 42.46 7.34
C THR A 382 24.15 40.94 7.25
N VAL A 383 24.60 40.19 8.25
CA VAL A 383 24.33 38.74 8.38
C VAL A 383 22.84 38.49 8.66
N MET A 384 22.22 39.36 9.47
CA MET A 384 20.79 39.30 9.75
C MET A 384 19.92 39.51 8.51
N VAL A 385 20.36 40.29 7.52
CA VAL A 385 19.65 40.49 6.23
C VAL A 385 19.90 39.31 5.29
N GLY A 386 21.13 38.80 5.22
CA GLY A 386 21.51 37.67 4.35
C GLY A 386 20.73 36.37 4.64
N ARG A 387 20.28 36.16 5.88
CA ARG A 387 19.52 34.95 6.27
C ARG A 387 18.21 34.74 5.50
N ARG A 388 17.52 35.82 5.11
CA ARG A 388 16.22 35.77 4.40
C ARG A 388 16.35 35.18 3.00
N CYS A 389 17.53 35.30 2.37
CA CYS A 389 17.79 34.70 1.05
C CYS A 389 17.75 33.16 1.09
N PHE A 390 18.00 32.55 2.25
CA PHE A 390 18.00 31.10 2.42
C PHE A 390 16.64 30.52 2.90
N GLU A 391 15.71 31.36 3.37
CA GLU A 391 14.34 30.94 3.75
C GLU A 391 13.50 30.46 2.56
N LEU A 392 13.60 31.13 1.41
CA LEU A 392 12.90 30.72 0.19
C LEU A 392 13.40 29.37 -0.36
N GLY A 393 14.64 28.99 -0.05
CA GLY A 393 15.19 27.67 -0.38
C GLY A 393 14.48 26.52 0.32
N VAL A 394 13.88 26.74 1.50
CA VAL A 394 13.22 25.70 2.32
C VAL A 394 11.88 25.28 1.75
N ALA A 395 11.06 26.22 1.26
CA ALA A 395 9.82 25.90 0.56
C ALA A 395 10.09 25.10 -0.73
N HIS A 396 11.21 25.41 -1.39
CA HIS A 396 11.68 24.71 -2.59
C HIS A 396 12.34 23.35 -2.29
N PHE A 397 12.91 23.17 -1.09
CA PHE A 397 13.57 21.93 -0.66
C PHE A 397 12.60 20.93 -0.02
N LEU A 398 11.59 21.39 0.74
CA LEU A 398 10.48 20.55 1.21
C LEU A 398 9.65 19.99 0.04
N THR A 399 9.56 20.72 -1.08
CA THR A 399 9.02 20.20 -2.36
C THR A 399 9.99 19.29 -3.12
N ARG A 400 11.31 19.36 -2.84
CA ARG A 400 12.34 18.42 -3.35
C ARG A 400 12.59 17.23 -2.43
N GLY A 401 11.93 17.13 -1.27
CA GLY A 401 11.85 15.90 -0.47
C GLY A 401 11.29 14.69 -1.24
N SER A 402 10.63 14.94 -2.38
CA SER A 402 10.26 13.93 -3.39
C SER A 402 11.46 13.28 -4.10
N CYS A 403 12.66 13.88 -4.03
CA CYS A 403 13.90 13.34 -4.60
C CYS A 403 14.41 12.11 -3.83
N LEU A 404 14.05 11.96 -2.55
CA LEU A 404 14.46 10.81 -1.74
C LEU A 404 13.86 9.48 -2.25
N ILE A 405 12.68 9.52 -2.89
CA ILE A 405 12.05 8.36 -3.53
C ILE A 405 12.61 8.14 -4.95
N CYS A 406 13.01 9.23 -5.64
CA CYS A 406 13.73 9.14 -6.91
C CYS A 406 15.12 8.48 -6.74
N GLU A 407 15.73 8.62 -5.57
CA GLU A 407 16.99 7.95 -5.21
C GLU A 407 16.80 6.46 -4.89
N VAL A 408 15.64 6.08 -4.30
CA VAL A 408 15.24 4.67 -4.13
C VAL A 408 14.94 4.00 -5.47
N ALA A 409 14.38 4.73 -6.44
CA ALA A 409 14.18 4.24 -7.82
C ALA A 409 15.51 4.10 -8.60
N LYS A 410 16.55 4.85 -8.22
CA LYS A 410 17.92 4.73 -8.77
C LYS A 410 18.77 3.66 -8.10
N CYS A 411 18.37 3.10 -6.95
CA CYS A 411 19.09 2.00 -6.33
C CYS A 411 18.92 0.72 -7.16
N GLN A 412 20.03 0.19 -7.69
CA GLN A 412 20.09 -0.94 -8.61
C GLN A 412 19.61 -2.28 -8.02
N THR A 413 18.30 -2.40 -7.84
CA THR A 413 17.55 -3.65 -7.78
C THR A 413 16.27 -3.40 -8.59
N PRO A 414 15.91 -4.23 -9.58
CA PRO A 414 14.80 -3.94 -10.48
C PRO A 414 13.48 -3.95 -9.70
N LEU A 415 13.04 -2.76 -9.31
CA LEU A 415 11.74 -2.54 -8.72
C LEU A 415 10.73 -2.62 -9.86
N ARG A 416 9.97 -3.72 -9.92
CA ARG A 416 8.96 -3.96 -10.95
C ARG A 416 7.61 -3.35 -10.59
N GLU A 417 7.26 -3.31 -9.32
CA GLU A 417 5.97 -2.80 -8.85
C GLU A 417 6.17 -1.70 -7.82
N LEU A 418 5.47 -0.57 -7.99
CA LEU A 418 5.54 0.58 -7.12
C LEU A 418 4.16 1.17 -6.89
N ASP A 419 3.66 1.04 -5.66
CA ASP A 419 2.43 1.68 -5.19
C ASP A 419 2.77 2.94 -4.38
N LEU A 420 2.36 4.08 -4.89
CA LEU A 420 2.49 5.40 -4.28
C LEU A 420 1.13 6.07 -4.10
N SER A 421 0.04 5.32 -4.08
CA SER A 421 -1.30 5.87 -3.91
C SER A 421 -1.48 6.62 -2.58
N ASP A 422 -2.28 7.70 -2.60
CA ASP A 422 -2.68 8.49 -1.41
C ASP A 422 -1.51 9.18 -0.66
N ASN A 423 -0.52 9.69 -1.40
CA ASN A 423 0.71 10.30 -0.84
C ASN A 423 0.88 11.80 -1.14
N ASN A 424 -0.10 12.45 -1.78
CA ASN A 424 -0.09 13.89 -2.11
C ASN A 424 1.22 14.34 -2.80
N PHE A 425 1.74 13.53 -3.72
CA PHE A 425 3.01 13.77 -4.43
C PHE A 425 3.05 15.07 -5.24
N GLY A 426 1.89 15.52 -5.75
CA GLY A 426 1.79 16.66 -6.66
C GLY A 426 2.42 16.41 -8.04
N ALA A 427 2.13 17.32 -8.98
CA ALA A 427 2.49 17.22 -10.41
C ALA A 427 3.95 16.82 -10.71
N LYS A 428 4.91 17.48 -10.05
CA LYS A 428 6.35 17.34 -10.36
C LYS A 428 6.97 16.05 -9.79
N GLY A 429 6.33 15.45 -8.78
CA GLY A 429 6.83 14.23 -8.13
C GLY A 429 6.57 12.98 -8.96
N ALA A 430 5.36 12.84 -9.51
CA ALA A 430 4.96 11.70 -10.31
C ALA A 430 5.79 11.52 -11.58
N ALA A 431 6.01 12.60 -12.35
CA ALA A 431 6.81 12.54 -13.58
C ALA A 431 8.26 12.13 -13.30
N LYS A 432 8.85 12.55 -12.16
CA LYS A 432 10.20 12.14 -11.78
C LYS A 432 10.29 10.68 -11.34
N VAL A 433 9.27 10.17 -10.64
CA VAL A 433 9.18 8.73 -10.32
C VAL A 433 9.13 7.91 -11.60
N LEU A 434 8.26 8.29 -12.53
CA LEU A 434 8.15 7.63 -13.82
C LEU A 434 9.47 7.70 -14.61
N GLN A 435 10.09 8.88 -14.67
CA GLN A 435 11.36 9.09 -15.38
C GLN A 435 12.52 8.25 -14.82
N SER A 436 12.55 8.09 -13.48
CA SER A 436 13.60 7.32 -12.80
C SER A 436 13.39 5.81 -12.89
N GLY A 437 12.15 5.34 -13.00
CA GLY A 437 11.82 3.91 -13.11
C GLY A 437 11.46 3.43 -14.52
N LYS A 438 11.60 4.27 -15.56
CA LYS A 438 11.14 4.01 -16.93
C LYS A 438 11.70 2.75 -17.62
N GLU A 439 12.81 2.21 -17.12
CA GLU A 439 13.51 1.04 -17.69
C GLU A 439 13.18 -0.28 -16.97
N HIS A 440 12.60 -0.22 -15.76
CA HIS A 440 12.47 -1.40 -14.89
C HIS A 440 11.10 -1.55 -14.21
N LEU A 441 10.30 -0.48 -14.12
CA LEU A 441 8.95 -0.55 -13.55
C LEU A 441 7.99 -1.21 -14.53
N GLU A 442 7.31 -2.25 -14.09
CA GLU A 442 6.22 -2.94 -14.79
C GLU A 442 4.84 -2.44 -14.32
N MET A 443 4.71 -2.00 -13.07
CA MET A 443 3.48 -1.47 -12.47
C MET A 443 3.74 -0.22 -11.64
N LEU A 444 2.95 0.82 -11.87
CA LEU A 444 2.97 2.07 -11.11
C LEU A 444 1.55 2.50 -10.72
N ASP A 445 1.31 2.64 -9.42
CA ASP A 445 0.08 3.21 -8.87
C ASP A 445 0.35 4.61 -8.29
N LEU A 446 -0.26 5.63 -8.88
CA LEU A 446 -0.19 7.03 -8.46
C LEU A 446 -1.57 7.57 -8.08
N SER A 447 -2.53 6.70 -7.76
CA SER A 447 -3.90 7.13 -7.42
C SER A 447 -3.94 8.09 -6.23
N ARG A 448 -4.85 9.07 -6.21
CA ARG A 448 -5.06 10.01 -5.07
C ARG A 448 -3.84 10.85 -4.68
N ASN A 449 -3.08 11.33 -5.65
CA ASN A 449 -1.89 12.16 -5.44
C ASN A 449 -2.03 13.61 -5.87
N ARG A 450 -3.22 14.04 -6.30
CA ARG A 450 -3.50 15.43 -6.73
C ARG A 450 -2.51 15.91 -7.80
N LEU A 451 -2.39 15.13 -8.87
CA LEU A 451 -1.46 15.44 -9.96
C LEU A 451 -1.87 16.68 -10.73
N GLY A 452 -3.18 16.84 -10.99
CA GLY A 452 -3.69 17.88 -11.88
C GLY A 452 -3.20 17.74 -13.32
N ASP A 453 -3.61 18.67 -14.18
CA ASP A 453 -3.25 18.68 -15.61
C ASP A 453 -1.74 18.78 -15.85
N ALA A 454 -1.06 19.62 -15.05
CA ALA A 454 0.39 19.76 -15.15
C ALA A 454 1.12 18.45 -14.84
N GLY A 455 0.60 17.64 -13.91
CA GLY A 455 1.16 16.33 -13.59
C GLY A 455 0.89 15.30 -14.69
N ALA A 456 -0.31 15.33 -15.27
CA ALA A 456 -0.70 14.47 -16.38
C ALA A 456 0.11 14.75 -17.65
N LYS A 457 0.31 16.02 -18.03
CA LYS A 457 1.18 16.42 -19.16
C LYS A 457 2.61 15.92 -18.99
N ALA A 458 3.17 16.13 -17.79
CA ALA A 458 4.52 15.67 -17.49
C ALA A 458 4.64 14.12 -17.48
N LEU A 459 3.59 13.41 -17.07
CA LEU A 459 3.54 11.95 -17.20
C LEU A 459 3.46 11.52 -18.67
N ALA A 460 2.62 12.18 -19.48
CA ALA A 460 2.45 11.89 -20.90
C ALA A 460 3.77 11.97 -21.68
N GLU A 461 4.56 13.04 -21.45
CA GLU A 461 5.88 13.21 -22.06
C GLU A 461 6.86 12.07 -21.73
N VAL A 462 6.81 11.56 -20.50
CA VAL A 462 7.67 10.48 -20.06
C VAL A 462 7.17 9.12 -20.56
N LEU A 463 5.84 8.93 -20.63
CA LEU A 463 5.22 7.69 -21.13
C LEU A 463 5.63 7.38 -22.57
N LEU A 464 5.78 8.40 -23.43
CA LEU A 464 6.25 8.23 -24.82
C LEU A 464 7.61 7.53 -24.92
N ASN A 465 8.44 7.60 -23.88
CA ASN A 465 9.77 7.00 -23.84
C ASN A 465 9.87 5.82 -22.86
N CYS A 466 8.75 5.35 -22.30
CA CYS A 466 8.71 4.24 -21.36
C CYS A 466 8.26 2.95 -22.05
N HIS A 467 9.06 1.89 -21.88
CA HIS A 467 8.83 0.61 -22.57
C HIS A 467 8.56 -0.54 -21.58
N SER A 468 8.79 -0.33 -20.29
CA SER A 468 8.66 -1.37 -19.26
C SER A 468 7.28 -1.41 -18.60
N ILE A 469 6.57 -0.27 -18.52
CA ILE A 469 5.33 -0.17 -17.76
C ILE A 469 4.18 -0.84 -18.51
N SER A 470 3.56 -1.80 -17.80
CA SER A 470 2.41 -2.57 -18.23
C SER A 470 1.13 -2.20 -17.48
N VAL A 471 1.24 -1.67 -16.25
CA VAL A 471 0.10 -1.26 -15.43
C VAL A 471 0.32 0.17 -14.91
N LEU A 472 -0.60 1.08 -15.22
CA LEU A 472 -0.59 2.45 -14.74
C LEU A 472 -1.94 2.81 -14.13
N ARG A 473 -1.96 3.21 -12.86
CA ARG A 473 -3.17 3.68 -12.17
C ARG A 473 -3.05 5.13 -11.75
N LEU A 474 -3.96 5.96 -12.24
CA LEU A 474 -4.04 7.40 -12.02
C LEU A 474 -5.38 7.82 -11.41
N ARG A 475 -6.05 6.93 -10.69
CA ARG A 475 -7.39 7.19 -10.16
C ARG A 475 -7.43 8.38 -9.21
N ALA A 476 -8.46 9.21 -9.31
CA ALA A 476 -8.74 10.32 -8.38
C ALA A 476 -7.58 11.30 -8.21
N ASN A 477 -7.05 11.81 -9.32
CA ASN A 477 -5.92 12.73 -9.33
C ASN A 477 -6.27 14.18 -9.70
N GLY A 478 -7.55 14.48 -9.94
CA GLY A 478 -8.01 15.81 -10.35
C GLY A 478 -7.46 16.22 -11.70
N ILE A 479 -7.29 15.26 -12.63
CA ILE A 479 -6.83 15.52 -14.00
C ILE A 479 -8.03 16.00 -14.81
N GLY A 480 -7.93 17.20 -15.38
CA GLY A 480 -8.91 17.82 -16.26
C GLY A 480 -8.58 17.63 -17.74
N ASP A 481 -9.24 18.42 -18.58
CA ASP A 481 -9.21 18.26 -20.05
C ASP A 481 -7.81 18.32 -20.64
N GLU A 482 -7.03 19.33 -20.26
CA GLU A 482 -5.69 19.51 -20.84
C GLU A 482 -4.73 18.37 -20.49
N GLY A 483 -4.87 17.81 -19.28
CA GLY A 483 -4.09 16.66 -18.86
C GLY A 483 -4.58 15.36 -19.49
N GLY A 484 -5.89 15.22 -19.65
CA GLY A 484 -6.53 14.08 -20.31
C GLY A 484 -6.16 13.97 -21.79
N GLU A 485 -6.15 15.09 -22.52
CA GLU A 485 -5.79 15.14 -23.94
C GLU A 485 -4.32 14.75 -24.16
N ALA A 486 -3.41 15.28 -23.34
CA ALA A 486 -1.99 14.92 -23.39
C ALA A 486 -1.76 13.41 -23.11
N LEU A 487 -2.47 12.86 -22.13
CA LEU A 487 -2.40 11.42 -21.84
C LEU A 487 -2.97 10.60 -23.01
N ALA A 488 -4.08 11.02 -23.60
CA ALA A 488 -4.68 10.36 -24.76
C ALA A 488 -3.71 10.33 -25.96
N GLU A 489 -3.07 11.44 -26.29
CA GLU A 489 -2.05 11.47 -27.36
C GLU A 489 -0.89 10.51 -27.09
N SER A 490 -0.41 10.45 -25.83
CA SER A 490 0.66 9.53 -25.46
C SER A 490 0.25 8.06 -25.58
N LEU A 491 -1.00 7.71 -25.22
CA LEU A 491 -1.53 6.36 -25.26
C LEU A 491 -1.59 5.78 -26.68
N MET A 492 -1.73 6.62 -27.71
CA MET A 492 -1.71 6.16 -29.11
C MET A 492 -0.36 5.58 -29.52
N SER A 493 0.73 6.02 -28.88
CA SER A 493 2.10 5.61 -29.21
C SER A 493 2.63 4.52 -28.28
N VAL A 494 2.11 4.42 -27.06
CA VAL A 494 2.58 3.47 -26.04
C VAL A 494 2.08 2.06 -26.35
N THR A 495 3.02 1.12 -26.55
CA THR A 495 2.71 -0.29 -26.83
C THR A 495 2.88 -1.23 -25.62
N SER A 496 3.57 -0.79 -24.56
CA SER A 496 3.86 -1.62 -23.39
C SER A 496 2.69 -1.73 -22.41
N LEU A 497 1.82 -0.72 -22.39
CA LEU A 497 0.75 -0.58 -21.41
C LEU A 497 -0.40 -1.56 -21.69
N ARG A 498 -0.73 -2.40 -20.71
CA ARG A 498 -1.81 -3.40 -20.76
C ARG A 498 -3.00 -3.02 -19.90
N GLU A 499 -2.78 -2.34 -18.78
CA GLU A 499 -3.82 -1.88 -17.86
C GLU A 499 -3.67 -0.38 -17.59
N PHE A 500 -4.76 0.36 -17.80
CA PHE A 500 -4.84 1.78 -17.52
C PHE A 500 -6.09 2.09 -16.70
N ASP A 501 -5.88 2.61 -15.48
CA ASP A 501 -6.97 3.12 -14.63
C ASP A 501 -6.89 4.64 -14.56
N PHE A 502 -7.87 5.31 -15.18
CA PHE A 502 -8.02 6.77 -15.19
C PHE A 502 -9.26 7.21 -14.40
N SER A 503 -9.84 6.32 -13.58
CA SER A 503 -11.12 6.55 -12.90
C SER A 503 -11.12 7.78 -11.97
N GLN A 504 -12.29 8.38 -11.74
CA GLN A 504 -12.53 9.52 -10.86
C GLN A 504 -11.66 10.75 -11.16
N ASN A 505 -11.39 11.04 -12.43
CA ASN A 505 -10.77 12.30 -12.87
C ASN A 505 -11.83 13.27 -13.45
N GLU A 506 -11.44 14.51 -13.73
CA GLU A 506 -12.33 15.64 -13.99
C GLU A 506 -12.31 16.06 -15.47
N ILE A 507 -12.38 15.10 -16.40
CA ILE A 507 -12.42 15.40 -17.84
C ILE A 507 -13.85 15.68 -18.33
N HIS A 508 -13.98 16.52 -19.34
CA HIS A 508 -15.25 16.89 -19.98
C HIS A 508 -15.41 16.24 -21.37
N LEU A 509 -16.62 16.39 -21.94
CA LEU A 509 -17.07 15.74 -23.17
C LEU A 509 -16.07 15.77 -24.35
N PRO A 510 -15.42 16.90 -24.71
CA PRO A 510 -14.51 16.94 -25.85
C PRO A 510 -13.33 15.97 -25.66
N THR A 511 -12.70 16.02 -24.50
CA THR A 511 -11.55 15.20 -24.11
C THR A 511 -11.92 13.73 -23.95
N SER A 512 -13.13 13.44 -23.44
CA SER A 512 -13.68 12.09 -23.37
C SER A 512 -13.63 11.38 -24.73
N SER A 513 -13.99 12.09 -25.80
CA SER A 513 -13.98 11.52 -27.17
C SER A 513 -12.56 11.24 -27.68
N VAL A 514 -11.59 12.07 -27.29
CA VAL A 514 -10.18 11.92 -27.68
C VAL A 514 -9.56 10.74 -26.91
N MET A 515 -9.83 10.63 -25.61
CA MET A 515 -9.38 9.51 -24.78
C MET A 515 -9.92 8.17 -25.29
N LEU A 516 -11.21 8.09 -25.63
CA LEU A 516 -11.82 6.87 -26.19
C LEU A 516 -11.22 6.49 -27.55
N ARG A 517 -10.99 7.47 -28.43
CA ARG A 517 -10.30 7.24 -29.73
C ARG A 517 -8.86 6.80 -29.55
N ALA A 518 -8.13 7.38 -28.60
CA ALA A 518 -6.76 7.00 -28.30
C ALA A 518 -6.64 5.55 -27.82
N VAL A 519 -7.58 5.12 -26.98
CA VAL A 519 -7.65 3.73 -26.52
C VAL A 519 -7.91 2.78 -27.68
N CYS A 520 -8.78 3.14 -28.63
CA CYS A 520 -9.00 2.34 -29.83
C CYS A 520 -7.77 2.26 -30.75
N ALA A 521 -6.95 3.30 -30.79
CA ALA A 521 -5.69 3.31 -31.54
C ALA A 521 -4.57 2.51 -30.84
N SER A 522 -4.68 2.28 -29.53
CA SER A 522 -3.67 1.56 -28.75
C SER A 522 -3.62 0.08 -29.14
N ARG A 523 -2.40 -0.46 -29.35
CA ARG A 523 -2.20 -1.85 -29.82
C ARG A 523 -1.96 -2.86 -28.69
N GLY A 524 -1.73 -2.38 -27.47
CA GLY A 524 -1.35 -3.21 -26.31
C GLY A 524 -2.33 -3.20 -25.16
N LEU A 525 -3.28 -2.24 -25.12
CA LEU A 525 -4.15 -2.05 -23.97
C LEU A 525 -5.23 -3.14 -23.91
N GLN A 526 -5.31 -3.82 -22.77
CA GLN A 526 -6.23 -4.93 -22.53
C GLN A 526 -7.32 -4.58 -21.52
N ARG A 527 -7.00 -3.75 -20.53
CA ARG A 527 -7.89 -3.43 -19.41
C ARG A 527 -7.94 -1.92 -19.20
N LEU A 528 -9.14 -1.37 -19.28
CA LEU A 528 -9.38 0.07 -19.19
C LEU A 528 -10.47 0.36 -18.15
N TYR A 529 -10.15 1.25 -17.21
CA TYR A 529 -11.09 1.74 -16.21
C TYR A 529 -11.24 3.26 -16.32
N LEU A 530 -12.45 3.72 -16.64
CA LEU A 530 -12.80 5.14 -16.81
C LEU A 530 -13.93 5.60 -15.87
N ASP A 531 -14.12 4.87 -14.77
CA ASP A 531 -15.29 5.03 -13.90
C ASP A 531 -15.40 6.46 -13.37
N SER A 532 -16.59 7.05 -13.46
CA SER A 532 -16.87 8.41 -12.97
C SER A 532 -15.89 9.48 -13.47
N SER A 533 -15.27 9.26 -14.63
CA SER A 533 -14.31 10.21 -15.24
C SER A 533 -14.84 10.81 -16.51
N LEU A 534 -15.72 10.09 -17.20
CA LEU A 534 -16.29 10.52 -18.47
C LEU A 534 -17.73 10.99 -18.25
N PRO A 535 -18.09 12.24 -18.56
CA PRO A 535 -19.46 12.56 -18.93
C PRO A 535 -19.71 11.98 -20.32
N TRP A 536 -20.58 10.96 -20.41
CA TRP A 536 -21.06 10.41 -21.67
C TRP A 536 -22.10 11.36 -22.30
N PRO A 537 -22.10 11.56 -23.64
CA PRO A 537 -23.01 12.51 -24.28
C PRO A 537 -24.48 12.09 -24.11
N THR A 538 -25.30 13.00 -23.59
CA THR A 538 -26.74 12.75 -23.34
C THR A 538 -27.66 13.36 -24.40
N SER A 539 -27.12 14.07 -25.39
CA SER A 539 -27.89 14.64 -26.52
C SER A 539 -27.34 14.19 -27.86
N ASP A 540 -28.23 14.07 -28.85
CA ASP A 540 -27.92 13.64 -30.23
C ASP A 540 -26.79 14.45 -30.88
N SER A 541 -26.63 15.72 -30.49
CA SER A 541 -25.58 16.61 -31.00
C SER A 541 -24.15 16.18 -30.64
N PHE A 542 -23.97 15.48 -29.51
CA PHE A 542 -22.66 15.00 -29.05
C PHE A 542 -22.47 13.50 -29.27
N GLU A 543 -23.51 12.74 -29.64
CA GLU A 543 -23.38 11.33 -30.03
C GLU A 543 -22.40 11.13 -31.19
N ALA A 544 -22.32 12.09 -32.12
CA ALA A 544 -21.37 12.06 -33.24
C ALA A 544 -19.90 11.99 -32.78
N GLN A 545 -19.58 12.50 -31.58
CA GLN A 545 -18.22 12.49 -31.03
C GLN A 545 -17.81 11.11 -30.50
N VAL A 546 -18.79 10.30 -30.08
CA VAL A 546 -18.57 8.93 -29.58
C VAL A 546 -18.86 7.88 -30.66
N ALA A 547 -19.54 8.27 -31.76
CA ALA A 547 -19.76 7.43 -32.93
C ALA A 547 -18.45 6.80 -33.44
N GLY A 548 -17.38 7.59 -33.54
CA GLY A 548 -16.07 7.07 -33.95
C GLY A 548 -15.52 5.96 -33.03
N PHE A 549 -15.81 6.03 -31.72
CA PHE A 549 -15.45 4.97 -30.77
C PHE A 549 -16.33 3.74 -30.91
N THR A 550 -17.66 3.92 -31.01
CA THR A 550 -18.59 2.80 -31.19
C THR A 550 -18.38 2.10 -32.54
N ASP A 551 -18.05 2.85 -33.59
CA ASP A 551 -17.74 2.31 -34.90
C ASP A 551 -16.44 1.50 -34.86
N GLN A 552 -15.40 1.98 -34.16
CA GLN A 552 -14.14 1.26 -33.98
C GLN A 552 -14.25 0.03 -33.05
N LEU A 553 -15.26 -0.01 -32.18
CA LEU A 553 -15.64 -1.20 -31.43
C LEU A 553 -16.31 -2.25 -32.32
N SER A 554 -16.95 -1.84 -33.43
CA SER A 554 -17.61 -2.73 -34.38
C SER A 554 -16.69 -3.13 -35.55
N GLY A 555 -16.68 -4.42 -35.92
CA GLY A 555 -16.06 -4.89 -37.17
C GLY A 555 -14.67 -5.56 -37.07
N ALA A 556 -14.20 -6.09 -38.21
CA ALA A 556 -13.00 -6.93 -38.34
C ALA A 556 -11.65 -6.17 -38.19
N GLN A 557 -11.67 -4.84 -38.09
CA GLN A 557 -10.53 -3.99 -37.72
C GLN A 557 -10.65 -3.42 -36.29
N ALA A 558 -11.47 -4.06 -35.43
CA ALA A 558 -11.66 -3.64 -34.05
C ALA A 558 -10.36 -3.69 -33.23
N VAL A 559 -10.30 -2.83 -32.19
CA VAL A 559 -9.24 -2.71 -31.18
C VAL A 559 -8.74 -4.11 -30.77
N PRO A 560 -7.57 -4.58 -31.27
CA PRO A 560 -7.27 -6.01 -31.29
C PRO A 560 -6.96 -6.60 -29.91
N SER A 561 -6.84 -5.78 -28.87
CA SER A 561 -6.39 -6.20 -27.54
C SER A 561 -7.35 -5.92 -26.38
N LEU A 562 -8.37 -5.07 -26.53
CA LEU A 562 -9.19 -4.65 -25.38
C LEU A 562 -10.16 -5.76 -24.95
N GLN A 563 -9.95 -6.26 -23.72
CA GLN A 563 -10.70 -7.36 -23.12
C GLN A 563 -11.63 -6.89 -21.99
N LEU A 564 -11.27 -5.84 -21.25
CA LEU A 564 -12.05 -5.29 -20.14
C LEU A 564 -12.25 -3.80 -20.30
N LEU A 565 -13.51 -3.37 -20.26
CA LEU A 565 -13.92 -1.97 -20.27
C LEU A 565 -14.83 -1.66 -19.08
N SER A 566 -14.43 -0.72 -18.24
CA SER A 566 -15.27 -0.20 -17.14
C SER A 566 -15.64 1.26 -17.38
N LEU A 567 -16.95 1.50 -17.50
CA LEU A 567 -17.59 2.80 -17.72
C LEU A 567 -18.60 3.09 -16.59
N ARG A 568 -18.29 2.69 -15.36
CA ARG A 568 -19.24 2.84 -14.24
C ARG A 568 -19.52 4.32 -13.96
N ARG A 569 -20.79 4.68 -13.79
CA ARG A 569 -21.22 6.05 -13.43
C ARG A 569 -20.67 7.12 -14.37
N CYS A 570 -20.68 6.84 -15.68
CA CYS A 570 -20.33 7.78 -16.75
C CYS A 570 -21.55 8.48 -17.37
N GLY A 571 -22.77 8.13 -16.95
CA GLY A 571 -23.99 8.82 -17.39
C GLY A 571 -24.46 8.44 -18.80
N LEU A 572 -24.22 7.20 -19.24
CA LEU A 572 -24.55 6.75 -20.60
C LEU A 572 -26.02 6.97 -20.99
N SER A 573 -26.95 6.76 -20.05
CA SER A 573 -28.40 6.93 -20.27
C SER A 573 -28.89 6.30 -21.60
N THR A 574 -29.75 6.98 -22.35
CA THR A 574 -30.39 6.45 -23.57
C THR A 574 -29.45 6.34 -24.78
N SER A 575 -28.33 7.07 -24.78
CA SER A 575 -27.33 7.08 -25.86
C SER A 575 -26.45 5.82 -25.92
N ALA A 576 -26.57 4.94 -24.91
CA ALA A 576 -25.85 3.67 -24.84
C ALA A 576 -26.25 2.67 -25.96
N CYS A 577 -27.35 2.92 -26.68
CA CYS A 577 -27.85 2.01 -27.71
C CYS A 577 -26.77 1.68 -28.76
N LYS A 578 -26.02 2.67 -29.24
CA LYS A 578 -24.93 2.47 -30.21
C LYS A 578 -23.80 1.63 -29.65
N LEU A 579 -23.44 1.82 -28.38
CA LEU A 579 -22.43 0.99 -27.71
C LEU A 579 -22.84 -0.49 -27.73
N PHE A 580 -24.07 -0.81 -27.33
CA PHE A 580 -24.56 -2.19 -27.35
C PHE A 580 -24.75 -2.76 -28.76
N GLN A 581 -25.18 -1.95 -29.73
CA GLN A 581 -25.23 -2.35 -31.13
C GLN A 581 -23.84 -2.73 -31.66
N SER A 582 -22.81 -1.95 -31.35
CA SER A 582 -21.43 -2.27 -31.73
C SER A 582 -20.93 -3.56 -31.08
N LEU A 583 -21.27 -3.78 -29.80
CA LEU A 583 -20.88 -4.98 -29.04
C LEU A 583 -21.45 -6.27 -29.62
N ALA A 584 -22.60 -6.22 -30.29
CA ALA A 584 -23.16 -7.38 -30.97
C ALA A 584 -22.19 -7.97 -32.00
N SER A 585 -21.35 -7.14 -32.63
CA SER A 585 -20.34 -7.55 -33.61
C SER A 585 -18.92 -7.68 -33.06
N ASN A 586 -18.71 -7.40 -31.77
CA ASN A 586 -17.38 -7.33 -31.16
C ASN A 586 -16.94 -8.67 -30.56
N SER A 587 -15.84 -9.25 -31.07
CA SER A 587 -15.33 -10.54 -30.61
C SER A 587 -14.19 -10.45 -29.58
N THR A 588 -13.70 -9.25 -29.25
CA THR A 588 -12.50 -9.06 -28.42
C THR A 588 -12.83 -8.80 -26.96
N LEU A 589 -13.88 -8.01 -26.71
CA LEU A 589 -14.27 -7.59 -25.37
C LEU A 589 -14.91 -8.77 -24.62
N ARG A 590 -14.32 -9.10 -23.47
CA ARG A 590 -14.76 -10.20 -22.59
C ARG A 590 -15.54 -9.68 -21.40
N GLN A 591 -15.17 -8.54 -20.84
CA GLN A 591 -15.78 -7.98 -19.64
C GLN A 591 -16.21 -6.53 -19.85
N LEU A 592 -17.47 -6.23 -19.54
CA LEU A 592 -18.02 -4.89 -19.61
C LEU A 592 -18.71 -4.51 -18.30
N ASN A 593 -18.26 -3.42 -17.69
CA ASN A 593 -18.96 -2.81 -16.56
C ASN A 593 -19.58 -1.47 -16.96
N VAL A 594 -20.91 -1.42 -16.97
CA VAL A 594 -21.70 -0.21 -17.24
C VAL A 594 -22.65 0.07 -16.08
N SER A 595 -22.27 -0.31 -14.86
CA SER A 595 -23.10 -0.08 -13.67
C SER A 595 -23.29 1.42 -13.36
N CYS A 596 -24.38 1.76 -12.67
CA CYS A 596 -24.73 3.13 -12.27
C CYS A 596 -24.84 4.16 -13.41
N ASN A 597 -25.29 3.78 -14.60
CA ASN A 597 -25.36 4.67 -15.77
C ASN A 597 -26.75 5.17 -16.15
N GLY A 598 -27.80 4.72 -15.45
CA GLY A 598 -29.17 5.16 -15.68
C GLY A 598 -29.66 4.84 -17.10
N LEU A 599 -29.33 3.65 -17.61
CA LEU A 599 -29.71 3.17 -18.95
C LEU A 599 -31.24 3.18 -19.17
N ARG A 600 -32.02 2.82 -18.14
CA ARG A 600 -33.49 2.74 -18.18
C ARG A 600 -34.01 1.84 -19.31
N GLN A 601 -35.32 1.88 -19.55
CA GLN A 601 -36.04 1.00 -20.48
C GLN A 601 -35.67 1.17 -21.97
N SER A 602 -35.17 2.32 -22.42
CA SER A 602 -34.96 2.58 -23.85
C SER A 602 -33.81 1.79 -24.48
N VAL A 603 -32.83 1.38 -23.66
CA VAL A 603 -31.63 0.66 -24.12
C VAL A 603 -31.84 -0.86 -24.09
N ALA A 604 -32.91 -1.34 -23.43
CA ALA A 604 -33.20 -2.75 -23.26
C ALA A 604 -33.15 -3.59 -24.58
N PRO A 605 -33.72 -3.13 -25.71
CA PRO A 605 -33.62 -3.87 -26.97
C PRO A 605 -32.19 -4.02 -27.48
N ALA A 606 -31.36 -2.98 -27.32
CA ALA A 606 -29.96 -3.02 -27.73
C ALA A 606 -29.15 -3.98 -26.84
N ILE A 607 -29.42 -4.01 -25.53
CA ILE A 607 -28.81 -4.97 -24.60
C ILE A 607 -29.19 -6.40 -24.99
N ALA A 608 -30.48 -6.66 -25.25
CA ALA A 608 -30.95 -7.98 -25.66
C ALA A 608 -30.28 -8.44 -26.97
N ALA A 609 -30.16 -7.55 -27.97
CA ALA A 609 -29.47 -7.84 -29.22
C ALA A 609 -27.97 -8.13 -29.02
N ALA A 610 -27.29 -7.38 -28.13
CA ALA A 610 -25.89 -7.62 -27.81
C ALA A 610 -25.68 -8.96 -27.10
N LEU A 611 -26.54 -9.30 -26.14
CA LEU A 611 -26.49 -10.55 -25.39
C LEU A 611 -26.80 -11.78 -26.25
N THR A 612 -27.64 -11.63 -27.27
CA THR A 612 -28.10 -12.74 -28.12
C THR A 612 -27.30 -12.90 -29.41
N SER A 613 -26.25 -12.10 -29.63
CA SER A 613 -25.43 -12.19 -30.84
C SER A 613 -24.31 -13.24 -30.71
N ALA A 614 -24.22 -14.18 -31.65
CA ALA A 614 -23.13 -15.18 -31.66
C ALA A 614 -21.75 -14.60 -31.95
N SER A 615 -21.67 -13.42 -32.57
CA SER A 615 -20.39 -12.77 -32.86
C SER A 615 -19.79 -12.04 -31.66
N THR A 616 -20.53 -11.90 -30.55
CA THR A 616 -19.99 -11.24 -29.37
C THR A 616 -19.07 -12.16 -28.56
N GLY A 617 -17.92 -11.63 -28.13
CA GLY A 617 -16.98 -12.31 -27.24
C GLY A 617 -17.28 -12.16 -25.76
N LEU A 618 -18.39 -11.47 -25.41
CA LEU A 618 -18.67 -11.03 -24.05
C LEU A 618 -18.94 -12.20 -23.10
N GLU A 619 -18.13 -12.27 -22.05
CA GLU A 619 -18.18 -13.28 -20.98
C GLU A 619 -18.82 -12.73 -19.70
N GLU A 620 -18.56 -11.47 -19.35
CA GLU A 620 -19.10 -10.84 -18.13
C GLU A 620 -19.72 -9.49 -18.44
N LEU A 621 -20.97 -9.31 -17.98
CA LEU A 621 -21.69 -8.06 -18.13
C LEU A 621 -22.25 -7.57 -16.79
N ASP A 622 -21.77 -6.42 -16.33
CA ASP A 622 -22.27 -5.74 -15.14
C ASP A 622 -23.20 -4.57 -15.50
N LEU A 623 -24.50 -4.80 -15.33
CA LEU A 623 -25.59 -3.86 -15.56
C LEU A 623 -26.17 -3.31 -14.25
N ARG A 624 -25.52 -3.51 -13.10
CA ARG A 624 -26.08 -3.12 -11.80
C ARG A 624 -26.44 -1.62 -11.71
N ASP A 625 -27.46 -1.27 -10.93
CA ASP A 625 -27.82 0.14 -10.65
C ASP A 625 -28.24 0.94 -11.91
N ASN A 626 -28.96 0.35 -12.87
CA ASN A 626 -29.35 1.00 -14.13
C ASN A 626 -30.87 1.24 -14.33
N ARG A 627 -31.70 0.82 -13.37
CA ARG A 627 -33.18 0.93 -13.43
C ARG A 627 -33.79 0.28 -14.68
N LEU A 628 -33.29 -0.90 -15.04
CA LEU A 628 -33.75 -1.65 -16.22
C LEU A 628 -35.12 -2.33 -16.05
N GLY A 629 -35.61 -2.47 -14.80
CA GLY A 629 -36.88 -3.12 -14.49
C GLY A 629 -38.12 -2.28 -14.79
N ALA A 630 -37.98 -1.01 -15.17
CA ALA A 630 -39.11 -0.18 -15.60
C ALA A 630 -39.81 -0.81 -16.81
N GLN A 631 -41.13 -1.07 -16.68
CA GLN A 631 -41.99 -1.68 -17.70
C GLN A 631 -41.52 -3.07 -18.19
N ASP A 632 -40.71 -3.78 -17.39
CA ASP A 632 -40.13 -5.08 -17.74
C ASP A 632 -39.39 -5.07 -19.10
N ALA A 633 -38.88 -3.91 -19.55
CA ALA A 633 -38.46 -3.71 -20.94
C ALA A 633 -37.33 -4.65 -21.39
N LEU A 634 -36.36 -4.95 -20.51
CA LEU A 634 -35.30 -5.92 -20.80
C LEU A 634 -35.86 -7.34 -20.95
N ALA A 635 -36.81 -7.70 -20.09
CA ALA A 635 -37.45 -9.01 -20.12
C ALA A 635 -38.27 -9.20 -21.39
N VAL A 636 -39.07 -8.20 -21.75
CA VAL A 636 -39.85 -8.17 -23.01
C VAL A 636 -38.93 -8.25 -24.23
N ALA A 637 -37.81 -7.52 -24.23
CA ALA A 637 -36.86 -7.55 -25.33
C ALA A 637 -36.20 -8.93 -25.50
N LEU A 638 -35.77 -9.56 -24.42
CA LEU A 638 -35.19 -10.92 -24.45
C LEU A 638 -36.22 -11.96 -24.91
N GLU A 639 -37.46 -11.86 -24.41
CA GLU A 639 -38.56 -12.73 -24.82
C GLU A 639 -38.91 -12.57 -26.31
N GLN A 640 -38.91 -11.34 -26.84
CA GLN A 640 -39.14 -11.08 -28.27
C GLN A 640 -38.05 -11.70 -29.15
N VAL A 641 -36.78 -11.55 -28.75
CA VAL A 641 -35.66 -12.17 -29.49
C VAL A 641 -35.77 -13.70 -29.45
N TYR A 642 -36.14 -14.26 -28.30
CA TYR A 642 -36.39 -15.69 -28.16
C TYR A 642 -37.56 -16.17 -29.03
N ALA A 643 -38.70 -15.49 -28.99
CA ALA A 643 -39.87 -15.83 -29.80
C ALA A 643 -39.56 -15.76 -31.30
N ALA A 644 -38.80 -14.77 -31.74
CA ALA A 644 -38.35 -14.65 -33.13
C ALA A 644 -37.42 -15.81 -33.53
N ALA A 645 -36.49 -16.20 -32.66
CA ALA A 645 -35.60 -17.34 -32.90
C ALA A 645 -36.37 -18.67 -32.95
N ALA A 646 -37.35 -18.86 -32.08
CA ALA A 646 -38.23 -20.04 -32.07
C ALA A 646 -39.09 -20.12 -33.35
N GLN A 647 -39.64 -19.00 -33.82
CA GLN A 647 -40.40 -18.93 -35.07
C GLN A 647 -39.51 -19.19 -36.29
N ALA A 648 -38.31 -18.63 -36.35
CA ALA A 648 -37.36 -18.89 -37.43
C ALA A 648 -36.92 -20.35 -37.50
N GLY A 649 -36.73 -20.99 -36.33
CA GLY A 649 -36.50 -22.43 -36.22
C GLY A 649 -37.71 -23.25 -36.72
N ALA A 650 -38.93 -22.88 -36.35
CA ALA A 650 -40.15 -23.53 -36.81
C ALA A 650 -40.40 -23.39 -38.32
N MET A 651 -40.07 -22.25 -38.91
CA MET A 651 -40.23 -22.00 -40.36
C MET A 651 -39.22 -22.83 -41.18
N ARG A 652 -37.98 -23.02 -40.68
CA ARG A 652 -36.99 -23.91 -41.30
C ARG A 652 -37.39 -25.39 -41.24
N ARG A 653 -38.08 -25.83 -40.17
CA ARG A 653 -38.65 -27.19 -40.06
C ARG A 653 -39.66 -27.51 -41.18
N THR A 654 -40.36 -26.50 -41.70
CA THR A 654 -41.32 -26.70 -42.81
C THR A 654 -40.66 -26.79 -44.19
N ALA A 655 -39.36 -26.49 -44.30
CA ALA A 655 -38.61 -26.40 -45.56
C ALA A 655 -37.60 -27.53 -45.81
N SER A 656 -37.20 -28.31 -44.79
CA SER A 656 -36.24 -29.43 -44.93
C SER A 656 -36.76 -30.70 -44.24
N ILE A 657 -36.91 -31.78 -45.00
CA ILE A 657 -37.55 -33.03 -44.55
C ILE A 657 -36.64 -33.91 -43.66
N ASP A 658 -35.31 -33.70 -43.64
CA ASP A 658 -34.37 -34.66 -43.02
C ASP A 658 -33.29 -34.05 -42.09
N SER A 659 -33.55 -32.95 -41.36
CA SER A 659 -32.55 -32.43 -40.39
C SER A 659 -33.06 -32.46 -38.95
N GLU A 660 -32.29 -33.08 -38.05
CA GLU A 660 -32.44 -33.01 -36.59
C GLU A 660 -32.78 -31.59 -36.13
N ALA A 661 -33.71 -31.49 -35.18
CA ALA A 661 -34.23 -30.20 -34.70
C ALA A 661 -33.10 -29.32 -34.15
N GLU A 662 -32.64 -28.35 -34.95
CA GLU A 662 -31.65 -27.39 -34.48
C GLU A 662 -32.24 -26.56 -33.33
N PRO A 663 -31.50 -26.41 -32.21
CA PRO A 663 -31.99 -25.70 -31.05
C PRO A 663 -32.15 -24.19 -31.37
N PRO A 664 -33.15 -23.52 -30.78
CA PRO A 664 -33.47 -22.12 -31.07
C PRO A 664 -32.36 -21.13 -30.67
N ASN A 665 -31.32 -21.59 -29.97
CA ASN A 665 -30.13 -20.81 -29.61
C ASN A 665 -29.02 -20.81 -30.69
N ARG A 666 -29.23 -21.40 -31.88
CA ARG A 666 -28.25 -21.37 -32.97
C ARG A 666 -27.99 -19.93 -33.40
N GLY A 667 -26.90 -19.35 -32.90
CA GLY A 667 -26.55 -17.94 -33.12
C GLY A 667 -26.61 -17.06 -31.88
N TRP A 668 -26.86 -17.61 -30.68
CA TRP A 668 -26.78 -16.88 -29.42
C TRP A 668 -25.35 -16.78 -28.88
N ASN A 669 -25.10 -15.81 -27.99
CA ASN A 669 -23.82 -15.70 -27.30
C ASN A 669 -23.55 -16.97 -26.48
N ASN A 670 -22.48 -17.68 -26.83
CA ASN A 670 -22.02 -18.90 -26.15
C ASN A 670 -20.81 -18.66 -25.23
N CYS A 671 -20.47 -17.40 -24.96
CA CYS A 671 -19.37 -16.98 -24.12
C CYS A 671 -19.83 -16.38 -22.79
N LEU A 672 -21.07 -15.87 -22.69
CA LEU A 672 -21.57 -15.22 -21.48
C LEU A 672 -21.57 -16.17 -20.27
N ARG A 673 -20.70 -15.90 -19.30
CA ARG A 673 -20.53 -16.62 -18.04
C ARG A 673 -21.19 -15.91 -16.87
N GLN A 674 -21.18 -14.59 -16.85
CA GLN A 674 -21.72 -13.81 -15.74
C GLN A 674 -22.62 -12.69 -16.23
N LEU A 675 -23.82 -12.62 -15.65
CA LEU A 675 -24.77 -11.54 -15.86
C LEU A 675 -25.15 -10.93 -14.50
N ASN A 676 -24.76 -9.68 -14.28
CA ASN A 676 -25.12 -8.94 -13.07
C ASN A 676 -26.21 -7.91 -13.35
N LEU A 677 -27.40 -8.19 -12.83
CA LEU A 677 -28.62 -7.42 -12.93
C LEU A 677 -29.06 -6.85 -11.57
N ALA A 678 -28.16 -6.82 -10.59
CA ALA A 678 -28.46 -6.34 -9.25
C ALA A 678 -28.98 -4.89 -9.22
N ASN A 679 -29.84 -4.58 -8.25
CA ASN A 679 -30.40 -3.25 -8.03
C ASN A 679 -30.90 -2.54 -9.30
N ASN A 680 -31.71 -3.24 -10.10
CA ASN A 680 -32.27 -2.72 -11.35
C ASN A 680 -33.79 -2.49 -11.27
N GLU A 681 -34.40 -2.62 -10.10
CA GLU A 681 -35.85 -2.56 -9.90
C GLU A 681 -36.58 -3.69 -10.66
N ILE A 682 -35.94 -4.86 -10.78
CA ILE A 682 -36.50 -6.02 -11.47
C ILE A 682 -37.66 -6.60 -10.67
N THR A 683 -38.78 -6.81 -11.36
CA THR A 683 -40.05 -7.31 -10.82
C THR A 683 -40.16 -8.83 -10.96
N ALA A 684 -41.06 -9.44 -10.19
CA ALA A 684 -41.43 -10.86 -10.38
C ALA A 684 -41.89 -11.17 -11.82
N THR A 685 -42.64 -10.25 -12.45
CA THR A 685 -43.13 -10.41 -13.83
C THR A 685 -41.99 -10.39 -14.84
N ALA A 686 -41.01 -9.50 -14.68
CA ALA A 686 -39.80 -9.50 -15.50
C ALA A 686 -39.03 -10.82 -15.37
N VAL A 687 -38.86 -11.32 -14.14
CA VAL A 687 -38.17 -12.60 -13.90
C VAL A 687 -38.91 -13.77 -14.54
N SER A 688 -40.25 -13.82 -14.45
CA SER A 688 -41.05 -14.88 -15.09
C SER A 688 -40.87 -14.96 -16.62
N ARG A 689 -40.54 -13.84 -17.27
CA ARG A 689 -40.23 -13.78 -18.70
C ARG A 689 -38.78 -14.12 -19.03
N ILE A 690 -37.84 -13.75 -18.14
CA ILE A 690 -36.41 -14.02 -18.32
C ILE A 690 -36.05 -15.47 -18.00
N ALA A 691 -36.69 -16.06 -16.98
CA ALA A 691 -36.35 -17.38 -16.46
C ALA A 691 -36.37 -18.48 -17.55
N PRO A 692 -37.37 -18.57 -18.45
CA PRO A 692 -37.36 -19.54 -19.55
C PRO A 692 -36.24 -19.31 -20.58
N VAL A 693 -35.69 -18.09 -20.64
CA VAL A 693 -34.66 -17.71 -21.61
C VAL A 693 -33.24 -18.06 -21.10
N LEU A 694 -33.04 -18.13 -19.78
CA LEU A 694 -31.73 -18.38 -19.17
C LEU A 694 -31.00 -19.63 -19.68
N PRO A 695 -31.66 -20.80 -19.83
CA PRO A 695 -30.98 -22.03 -20.25
C PRO A 695 -30.39 -21.97 -21.67
N PHE A 696 -30.81 -21.01 -22.49
CA PHE A 696 -30.26 -20.82 -23.83
C PHE A 696 -28.89 -20.13 -23.83
N PHE A 697 -28.50 -19.49 -22.73
CA PHE A 697 -27.12 -19.03 -22.51
C PHE A 697 -26.27 -20.19 -22.00
N ASN A 698 -25.82 -21.05 -22.92
CA ASN A 698 -25.14 -22.32 -22.62
C ASN A 698 -23.87 -22.20 -21.74
N ALA A 699 -23.28 -21.01 -21.67
CA ALA A 699 -22.08 -20.74 -20.88
C ALA A 699 -22.36 -20.02 -19.56
N LEU A 700 -23.62 -19.66 -19.25
CA LEU A 700 -23.97 -18.84 -18.09
C LEU A 700 -23.77 -19.65 -16.80
N GLU A 701 -22.84 -19.18 -15.97
CA GLU A 701 -22.47 -19.80 -14.70
C GLU A 701 -22.91 -18.94 -13.51
N GLU A 702 -23.01 -17.62 -13.67
CA GLU A 702 -23.30 -16.69 -12.58
C GLU A 702 -24.42 -15.69 -12.93
N LEU A 703 -25.47 -15.66 -12.12
CA LEU A 703 -26.58 -14.71 -12.22
C LEU A 703 -26.71 -13.95 -10.90
N LEU A 704 -26.50 -12.64 -10.96
CA LEU A 704 -26.56 -11.78 -9.78
C LEU A 704 -27.79 -10.87 -9.89
N LEU A 705 -28.76 -11.09 -9.02
CA LEU A 705 -30.05 -10.38 -8.97
C LEU A 705 -30.27 -9.67 -7.62
N TYR A 706 -29.26 -9.61 -6.75
CA TYR A 706 -29.37 -9.02 -5.43
C TYR A 706 -29.85 -7.56 -5.44
N HIS A 707 -30.45 -7.11 -4.34
CA HIS A 707 -31.06 -5.79 -4.18
C HIS A 707 -32.19 -5.49 -5.20
N ASN A 708 -32.97 -6.48 -5.63
CA ASN A 708 -34.19 -6.27 -6.40
C ASN A 708 -35.44 -6.59 -5.54
N PRO A 709 -35.94 -5.64 -4.72
CA PRO A 709 -36.99 -5.92 -3.73
C PRO A 709 -38.36 -6.23 -4.33
N MET A 710 -38.59 -5.97 -5.62
CA MET A 710 -39.86 -6.28 -6.31
C MET A 710 -39.91 -7.71 -6.86
N LEU A 711 -38.87 -8.53 -6.62
CA LEU A 711 -38.77 -9.91 -7.08
C LEU A 711 -39.66 -10.83 -6.24
N GLY A 712 -39.56 -10.77 -4.91
CA GLY A 712 -40.42 -11.51 -3.98
C GLY A 712 -40.46 -13.03 -4.18
N ASP A 713 -41.43 -13.70 -3.55
CA ASP A 713 -41.57 -15.15 -3.67
C ASP A 713 -41.94 -15.61 -5.08
N ALA A 714 -42.77 -14.85 -5.79
CA ALA A 714 -43.20 -15.20 -7.15
C ALA A 714 -42.02 -15.19 -8.14
N GLY A 715 -41.07 -14.25 -8.01
CA GLY A 715 -39.86 -14.24 -8.82
C GLY A 715 -38.91 -15.38 -8.46
N ALA A 716 -38.79 -15.73 -7.17
CA ALA A 716 -38.00 -16.88 -6.72
C ALA A 716 -38.56 -18.20 -7.25
N GLN A 717 -39.88 -18.36 -7.27
CA GLN A 717 -40.57 -19.52 -7.85
C GLN A 717 -40.31 -19.64 -9.36
N ALA A 718 -40.39 -18.53 -10.11
CA ALA A 718 -40.07 -18.54 -11.53
C ALA A 718 -38.61 -18.92 -11.81
N LEU A 719 -37.65 -18.47 -10.98
CA LEU A 719 -36.25 -18.91 -11.09
C LEU A 719 -36.08 -20.39 -10.73
N ALA A 720 -36.82 -20.88 -9.74
CA ALA A 720 -36.81 -22.30 -9.38
C ALA A 720 -37.27 -23.19 -10.55
N GLU A 721 -38.27 -22.77 -11.32
CA GLU A 721 -38.72 -23.47 -12.53
C GLU A 721 -37.64 -23.53 -13.63
N ALA A 722 -36.79 -22.49 -13.74
CA ALA A 722 -35.68 -22.46 -14.69
C ALA A 722 -34.46 -23.30 -14.24
N LEU A 723 -34.35 -23.60 -12.95
CA LEU A 723 -33.35 -24.49 -12.36
C LEU A 723 -33.79 -25.96 -12.48
N ASN A 724 -34.13 -26.39 -13.70
CA ASN A 724 -34.46 -27.78 -14.02
C ASN A 724 -33.34 -28.41 -14.87
N PRO A 725 -32.78 -29.58 -14.48
CA PRO A 725 -31.74 -30.27 -15.26
C PRO A 725 -32.09 -30.47 -16.74
N ASP A 726 -33.37 -30.72 -17.04
CA ASP A 726 -33.83 -31.01 -18.41
C ASP A 726 -33.87 -29.76 -19.30
N SER A 727 -33.91 -28.56 -18.69
CA SER A 727 -33.98 -27.29 -19.42
C SER A 727 -32.63 -26.86 -20.00
N TRP A 728 -31.52 -27.38 -19.47
CA TRP A 728 -30.17 -26.98 -19.88
C TRP A 728 -29.56 -27.99 -20.86
N PRO A 729 -29.21 -27.58 -22.10
CA PRO A 729 -28.94 -28.49 -23.21
C PRO A 729 -27.62 -29.28 -23.12
N LEU A 730 -26.72 -28.95 -22.18
CA LEU A 730 -25.40 -29.58 -22.06
C LEU A 730 -25.14 -30.04 -20.62
N ALA A 731 -24.99 -31.35 -20.44
CA ALA A 731 -24.69 -31.96 -19.14
C ALA A 731 -23.41 -31.34 -18.51
N GLY A 732 -23.53 -30.83 -17.28
CA GLY A 732 -22.44 -30.17 -16.55
C GLY A 732 -22.21 -28.70 -16.91
N ARG A 733 -23.04 -28.10 -17.78
CA ARG A 733 -23.10 -26.64 -17.98
C ARG A 733 -24.44 -26.11 -17.51
N GLY A 734 -24.38 -25.08 -16.68
CA GLY A 734 -25.55 -24.42 -16.15
C GLY A 734 -25.19 -23.46 -15.02
N LEU A 735 -26.21 -22.80 -14.49
CA LEU A 735 -26.05 -21.80 -13.44
C LEU A 735 -25.44 -22.41 -12.17
N LYS A 736 -24.25 -21.96 -11.78
CA LYS A 736 -23.53 -22.40 -10.58
C LYS A 736 -23.73 -21.45 -9.41
N THR A 737 -23.79 -20.15 -9.69
CA THR A 737 -23.94 -19.10 -8.68
C THR A 737 -25.21 -18.30 -8.93
N LEU A 738 -26.08 -18.26 -7.93
CA LEU A 738 -27.27 -17.44 -7.91
C LEU A 738 -27.27 -16.55 -6.66
N SER A 739 -27.23 -15.24 -6.86
CA SER A 739 -27.33 -14.27 -5.75
C SER A 739 -28.65 -13.53 -5.81
N LEU A 740 -29.45 -13.73 -4.77
CA LEU A 740 -30.79 -13.17 -4.55
C LEU A 740 -30.86 -12.43 -3.20
N ALA A 741 -29.73 -11.90 -2.73
CA ALA A 741 -29.70 -11.17 -1.48
C ALA A 741 -30.59 -9.92 -1.55
N ALA A 742 -31.31 -9.58 -0.47
CA ALA A 742 -32.17 -8.39 -0.42
C ALA A 742 -33.18 -8.28 -1.58
N CYS A 743 -33.89 -9.38 -1.88
CA CYS A 743 -34.90 -9.47 -2.93
C CYS A 743 -36.33 -9.60 -2.38
N SER A 744 -36.51 -9.42 -1.07
CA SER A 744 -37.80 -9.58 -0.36
C SER A 744 -38.41 -10.97 -0.50
N ILE A 745 -37.56 -12.01 -0.52
CA ILE A 745 -37.97 -13.42 -0.59
C ILE A 745 -38.38 -13.89 0.81
N GLY A 746 -39.53 -14.54 0.92
CA GLY A 746 -40.04 -15.20 2.12
C GLY A 746 -39.86 -16.72 2.06
N ASP A 747 -40.57 -17.42 2.94
CA ASP A 747 -40.45 -18.88 3.06
C ASP A 747 -40.92 -19.64 1.81
N ALA A 748 -41.97 -19.18 1.13
CA ALA A 748 -42.49 -19.84 -0.06
C ALA A 748 -41.49 -19.80 -1.23
N GLY A 749 -40.80 -18.67 -1.43
CA GLY A 749 -39.74 -18.55 -2.44
C GLY A 749 -38.49 -19.34 -2.07
N CYS A 750 -38.09 -19.32 -0.78
CA CYS A 750 -36.98 -20.12 -0.28
C CYS A 750 -37.24 -21.62 -0.48
N GLN A 751 -38.42 -22.12 -0.10
CA GLN A 751 -38.80 -23.53 -0.26
C GLN A 751 -38.80 -23.96 -1.74
N ALA A 752 -39.29 -23.12 -2.65
CA ALA A 752 -39.25 -23.40 -4.09
C ALA A 752 -37.82 -23.51 -4.61
N LEU A 753 -36.93 -22.59 -4.23
CA LEU A 753 -35.52 -22.62 -4.61
C LEU A 753 -34.79 -23.84 -4.03
N MET A 754 -35.09 -24.23 -2.80
CA MET A 754 -34.55 -25.47 -2.19
C MET A 754 -35.05 -26.71 -2.91
N ALA A 755 -36.33 -26.76 -3.27
CA ALA A 755 -36.89 -27.88 -4.04
C ALA A 755 -36.21 -28.01 -5.41
N ALA A 756 -35.93 -26.90 -6.11
CA ALA A 756 -35.20 -26.93 -7.36
C ALA A 756 -33.72 -27.31 -7.17
N ALA A 757 -33.03 -26.74 -6.17
CA ALA A 757 -31.63 -27.05 -5.86
C ALA A 757 -31.41 -28.53 -5.49
N ARG A 758 -32.45 -29.18 -4.95
CA ARG A 758 -32.45 -30.63 -4.68
C ARG A 758 -32.22 -31.47 -5.93
N ASP A 759 -32.85 -31.08 -7.03
CA ASP A 759 -32.87 -31.87 -8.27
C ASP A 759 -31.79 -31.33 -9.24
N TYR A 760 -31.41 -30.06 -9.10
CA TYR A 760 -30.44 -29.36 -9.94
C TYR A 760 -29.01 -29.39 -9.37
N GLN A 761 -28.27 -30.46 -9.68
CA GLN A 761 -26.93 -30.75 -9.15
C GLN A 761 -25.77 -29.97 -9.80
N VAL A 762 -26.04 -28.75 -10.28
CA VAL A 762 -25.04 -27.83 -10.85
C VAL A 762 -24.87 -26.57 -9.99
N LEU A 763 -25.87 -26.21 -9.19
CA LEU A 763 -25.84 -25.01 -8.35
C LEU A 763 -24.91 -25.21 -7.14
N THR A 764 -23.77 -24.51 -7.15
CA THR A 764 -22.76 -24.60 -6.10
C THR A 764 -22.84 -23.45 -5.09
N SER A 765 -23.38 -22.29 -5.48
CA SER A 765 -23.47 -21.13 -4.59
C SER A 765 -24.84 -20.48 -4.68
N LEU A 766 -25.50 -20.34 -3.52
CA LEU A 766 -26.78 -19.68 -3.38
C LEU A 766 -26.72 -18.65 -2.26
N ASP A 767 -26.98 -17.39 -2.59
CA ASP A 767 -27.02 -16.29 -1.63
C ASP A 767 -28.44 -15.76 -1.49
N LEU A 768 -29.04 -16.04 -0.33
CA LEU A 768 -30.39 -15.62 0.08
C LEU A 768 -30.32 -14.67 1.29
N SER A 769 -29.19 -14.01 1.51
CA SER A 769 -29.03 -13.09 2.64
C SER A 769 -29.95 -11.86 2.56
N CYS A 770 -30.19 -11.20 3.69
CA CYS A 770 -31.00 -9.97 3.76
C CYS A 770 -32.44 -10.13 3.23
N ASN A 771 -33.07 -11.30 3.39
CA ASN A 771 -34.44 -11.57 2.96
C ASN A 771 -35.39 -11.71 4.16
N SER A 772 -36.63 -12.14 3.93
CA SER A 772 -37.68 -12.29 4.95
C SER A 772 -37.96 -13.77 5.26
N ILE A 773 -36.91 -14.59 5.25
CA ILE A 773 -36.99 -16.05 5.46
C ILE A 773 -37.08 -16.35 6.96
N THR A 774 -38.02 -17.21 7.36
CA THR A 774 -38.27 -17.60 8.75
C THR A 774 -37.97 -19.09 8.99
N ASP A 775 -38.26 -19.58 10.20
CA ASP A 775 -38.08 -20.99 10.59
C ASP A 775 -38.89 -21.97 9.71
N ASP A 776 -39.95 -21.50 9.05
CA ASP A 776 -40.81 -22.34 8.20
C ASP A 776 -40.07 -22.90 6.96
N SER A 777 -39.00 -22.24 6.53
CA SER A 777 -38.13 -22.73 5.46
C SER A 777 -37.05 -23.71 5.93
N ALA A 778 -36.77 -23.77 7.25
CA ALA A 778 -35.67 -24.56 7.80
C ALA A 778 -35.74 -26.06 7.45
N PRO A 779 -36.92 -26.73 7.44
CA PRO A 779 -37.02 -28.12 7.02
C PRO A 779 -36.61 -28.34 5.56
N ALA A 780 -36.99 -27.44 4.65
CA ALA A 780 -36.69 -27.56 3.23
C ALA A 780 -35.19 -27.38 2.96
N VAL A 781 -34.56 -26.40 3.61
CA VAL A 781 -33.11 -26.18 3.51
C VAL A 781 -32.36 -27.36 4.15
N SER A 782 -32.76 -27.81 5.34
CA SER A 782 -32.15 -28.95 6.05
C SER A 782 -32.18 -30.23 5.20
N LEU A 783 -33.30 -30.48 4.50
CA LEU A 783 -33.44 -31.61 3.58
C LEU A 783 -32.42 -31.58 2.45
N VAL A 784 -32.19 -30.42 1.82
CA VAL A 784 -31.20 -30.27 0.74
C VAL A 784 -29.77 -30.43 1.28
N LEU A 785 -29.48 -29.87 2.45
CA LEU A 785 -28.16 -30.00 3.09
C LEU A 785 -27.87 -31.45 3.50
N ALA A 786 -28.88 -32.20 3.91
CA ALA A 786 -28.78 -33.61 4.28
C ALA A 786 -28.51 -34.56 3.11
N GLN A 787 -28.70 -34.11 1.85
CA GLN A 787 -28.56 -34.98 0.69
C GLN A 787 -27.10 -35.15 0.24
N PRO A 788 -26.58 -36.40 0.17
CA PRO A 788 -25.20 -36.66 -0.26
C PRO A 788 -24.89 -36.17 -1.67
N THR A 789 -25.90 -36.08 -2.53
CA THR A 789 -25.77 -35.67 -3.92
C THR A 789 -25.71 -34.16 -4.09
N SER A 790 -26.06 -33.37 -3.08
CA SER A 790 -26.13 -31.91 -3.15
C SER A 790 -24.82 -31.30 -3.62
N ALA A 791 -24.88 -30.55 -4.72
CA ALA A 791 -23.75 -29.82 -5.29
C ALA A 791 -23.45 -28.49 -4.57
N LEU A 792 -24.26 -28.10 -3.57
CA LEU A 792 -24.17 -26.79 -2.92
C LEU A 792 -22.92 -26.70 -2.03
N GLU A 793 -21.94 -25.90 -2.45
CA GLU A 793 -20.71 -25.62 -1.71
C GLU A 793 -20.85 -24.41 -0.77
N SER A 794 -21.69 -23.43 -1.13
CA SER A 794 -21.86 -22.19 -0.37
C SER A 794 -23.32 -21.76 -0.28
N LEU A 795 -23.81 -21.58 0.95
CA LEU A 795 -25.16 -21.08 1.24
C LEU A 795 -25.11 -19.89 2.20
N SER A 796 -25.67 -18.75 1.78
CA SER A 796 -25.82 -17.58 2.64
C SER A 796 -27.31 -17.34 2.97
N LEU A 797 -27.62 -17.35 4.26
CA LEU A 797 -28.92 -17.04 4.86
C LEU A 797 -28.77 -15.96 5.93
N SER A 798 -27.67 -15.21 5.94
CA SER A 798 -27.44 -14.14 6.91
C SER A 798 -28.47 -13.01 6.79
N MET A 799 -28.74 -12.27 7.87
CA MET A 799 -29.70 -11.16 7.85
C MET A 799 -31.12 -11.57 7.41
N ASN A 800 -31.59 -12.73 7.86
CA ASN A 800 -32.99 -13.18 7.71
C ASN A 800 -33.69 -13.16 9.08
N LEU A 801 -34.81 -13.87 9.21
CA LEU A 801 -35.66 -13.95 10.41
C LEU A 801 -35.62 -15.35 11.05
N LEU A 802 -34.50 -16.07 10.93
CA LEU A 802 -34.34 -17.40 11.52
C LEU A 802 -34.08 -17.30 13.03
N SER A 803 -34.85 -18.05 13.82
CA SER A 803 -34.62 -18.17 15.26
C SER A 803 -33.53 -19.21 15.57
N SER A 804 -33.15 -19.35 16.83
CA SER A 804 -32.26 -20.43 17.27
C SER A 804 -32.81 -21.82 16.95
N PHE A 805 -34.14 -21.98 16.89
CA PHE A 805 -34.80 -23.24 16.54
C PHE A 805 -34.61 -23.57 15.06
N GLY A 806 -34.87 -22.62 14.15
CA GLY A 806 -34.60 -22.79 12.72
C GLY A 806 -33.13 -23.09 12.44
N ILE A 807 -32.21 -22.33 13.05
CA ILE A 807 -30.76 -22.58 12.91
C ILE A 807 -30.37 -23.99 13.38
N SER A 808 -30.93 -24.47 14.50
CA SER A 808 -30.69 -25.82 14.99
C SER A 808 -31.12 -26.90 13.98
N GLN A 809 -32.29 -26.74 13.36
CA GLN A 809 -32.76 -27.66 12.31
C GLN A 809 -31.88 -27.65 11.06
N LEU A 810 -31.36 -26.48 10.65
CA LEU A 810 -30.41 -26.38 9.55
C LEU A 810 -29.13 -27.14 9.87
N MET A 811 -28.62 -27.00 11.09
CA MET A 811 -27.39 -27.67 11.53
C MET A 811 -27.56 -29.18 11.64
N ASP A 812 -28.76 -29.67 11.94
CA ASP A 812 -29.07 -31.11 11.90
C ASP A 812 -28.93 -31.69 10.49
N GLY A 813 -29.38 -30.94 9.47
CA GLY A 813 -29.19 -31.28 8.06
C GLY A 813 -27.71 -31.35 7.69
N VAL A 814 -26.93 -30.33 8.06
CA VAL A 814 -25.46 -30.31 7.85
C VAL A 814 -24.77 -31.48 8.58
N ALA A 815 -25.18 -31.78 9.81
CA ALA A 815 -24.61 -32.88 10.59
C ALA A 815 -24.93 -34.26 10.03
N SER A 816 -26.03 -34.40 9.28
CA SER A 816 -26.40 -35.65 8.61
C SER A 816 -25.58 -35.93 7.35
N ASN A 817 -24.93 -34.90 6.77
CA ASN A 817 -24.16 -34.98 5.53
C ASN A 817 -22.78 -34.29 5.65
N ILE A 818 -21.97 -34.76 6.61
CA ILE A 818 -20.64 -34.19 6.91
C ILE A 818 -19.62 -34.41 5.78
N GLU A 819 -19.90 -35.34 4.85
CA GLU A 819 -19.05 -35.62 3.68
C GLU A 819 -19.56 -34.94 2.39
N GLY A 820 -20.62 -34.14 2.48
CA GLY A 820 -21.21 -33.42 1.34
C GLY A 820 -20.33 -32.28 0.81
N ALA A 821 -20.76 -31.64 -0.28
CA ALA A 821 -20.02 -30.58 -0.96
C ALA A 821 -19.96 -29.25 -0.18
N LEU A 822 -20.84 -29.04 0.80
CA LEU A 822 -20.99 -27.78 1.53
C LEU A 822 -19.70 -27.41 2.29
N CYS A 823 -19.07 -26.32 1.88
CA CYS A 823 -17.86 -25.78 2.47
C CYS A 823 -18.14 -24.54 3.33
N GLN A 824 -19.19 -23.79 2.98
CA GLN A 824 -19.53 -22.52 3.60
C GLN A 824 -21.04 -22.41 3.86
N ILE A 825 -21.39 -22.10 5.11
CA ILE A 825 -22.74 -21.66 5.46
C ILE A 825 -22.68 -20.43 6.36
N ASP A 826 -23.40 -19.38 5.97
CA ASP A 826 -23.52 -18.14 6.72
C ASP A 826 -24.97 -17.93 7.15
N VAL A 827 -25.22 -18.03 8.46
CA VAL A 827 -26.52 -17.71 9.09
C VAL A 827 -26.37 -16.56 10.07
N SER A 828 -25.34 -15.72 9.91
CA SER A 828 -25.05 -14.65 10.84
C SER A 828 -26.13 -13.56 10.86
N THR A 829 -26.23 -12.88 12.01
CA THR A 829 -27.02 -11.65 12.18
C THR A 829 -28.47 -11.80 11.74
N GLN A 830 -29.25 -12.67 12.37
CA GLN A 830 -30.70 -12.74 12.18
C GLN A 830 -31.39 -11.62 12.97
N ASP A 831 -32.36 -10.91 12.38
CA ASP A 831 -33.01 -9.77 13.03
C ASP A 831 -34.35 -10.18 13.66
N GLY A 832 -34.48 -10.00 14.98
CA GLY A 832 -35.70 -10.32 15.73
C GLY A 832 -35.47 -10.96 17.11
N GLY A 833 -35.23 -10.13 18.13
CA GLY A 833 -35.52 -10.48 19.54
C GLY A 833 -34.51 -11.38 20.27
N GLN A 834 -33.73 -10.77 21.17
CA GLN A 834 -33.01 -11.41 22.29
C GLN A 834 -32.18 -12.68 21.97
N GLY A 835 -31.15 -12.51 21.13
CA GLY A 835 -30.07 -13.49 21.03
C GLY A 835 -29.35 -13.35 19.70
N LYS A 836 -28.17 -12.71 19.69
CA LYS A 836 -27.34 -12.70 18.47
C LYS A 836 -26.76 -14.10 18.27
N THR A 837 -27.45 -14.97 17.56
CA THR A 837 -26.88 -16.21 17.02
C THR A 837 -26.06 -15.82 15.78
N SER A 838 -24.74 -15.81 15.93
CA SER A 838 -23.81 -15.62 14.81
C SER A 838 -23.08 -16.94 14.56
N PHE A 839 -23.34 -17.57 13.42
CA PHE A 839 -22.62 -18.75 12.98
C PHE A 839 -22.17 -18.58 11.53
N VAL A 840 -20.85 -18.62 11.34
CA VAL A 840 -20.20 -18.66 10.02
C VAL A 840 -19.26 -19.86 10.06
N ALA A 841 -19.59 -20.92 9.35
CA ALA A 841 -18.68 -22.03 9.15
C ALA A 841 -17.89 -21.80 7.86
N ASN A 842 -16.63 -21.39 7.97
CA ASN A 842 -15.69 -21.33 6.85
C ASN A 842 -14.63 -22.45 7.02
N ASP A 843 -14.36 -23.18 5.93
CA ASP A 843 -13.33 -24.22 5.78
C ASP A 843 -13.44 -25.46 6.71
N ALA A 844 -14.48 -25.56 7.54
CA ALA A 844 -14.59 -26.58 8.60
C ALA A 844 -15.46 -27.80 8.25
N LEU A 845 -16.10 -27.83 7.08
CA LEU A 845 -17.02 -28.91 6.66
C LEU A 845 -16.37 -29.93 5.71
N SER A 846 -15.10 -29.75 5.33
CA SER A 846 -14.43 -30.66 4.38
C SER A 846 -14.22 -32.10 4.94
N PRO A 847 -14.23 -33.13 4.07
CA PRO A 847 -14.20 -34.56 4.47
C PRO A 847 -12.94 -35.03 5.23
N ARG A 848 -11.93 -34.17 5.43
CA ARG A 848 -10.66 -34.53 6.10
C ARG A 848 -10.63 -34.31 7.63
N SER A 849 -11.75 -33.96 8.27
CA SER A 849 -11.79 -33.76 9.74
C SER A 849 -13.02 -34.37 10.43
N SER A 850 -13.28 -35.66 10.21
CA SER A 850 -14.51 -36.33 10.66
C SER A 850 -14.73 -36.43 12.18
N SER A 851 -13.71 -36.28 13.04
CA SER A 851 -13.86 -36.40 14.51
C SER A 851 -13.98 -35.07 15.27
N LYS A 852 -13.27 -34.01 14.84
CA LYS A 852 -13.33 -32.69 15.48
C LYS A 852 -14.57 -31.88 15.09
N VAL A 853 -15.13 -32.13 13.91
CA VAL A 853 -16.35 -31.45 13.43
C VAL A 853 -17.57 -32.00 14.17
N LYS A 854 -17.68 -33.32 14.33
CA LYS A 854 -18.73 -33.97 15.15
C LYS A 854 -18.71 -33.47 16.60
N SER A 855 -17.54 -33.30 17.23
CA SER A 855 -17.45 -32.82 18.62
C SER A 855 -17.73 -31.31 18.77
N LYS A 856 -17.48 -30.48 17.74
CA LYS A 856 -17.84 -29.05 17.75
C LYS A 856 -19.34 -28.85 17.49
N PHE A 857 -19.93 -29.65 16.59
CA PHE A 857 -21.37 -29.66 16.36
C PHE A 857 -22.17 -30.17 17.57
N GLN A 858 -21.67 -31.19 18.29
CA GLN A 858 -22.30 -31.68 19.53
C GLN A 858 -22.20 -30.72 20.72
N GLY A 859 -21.27 -29.76 20.71
CA GLY A 859 -21.20 -28.71 21.74
C GLY A 859 -21.99 -27.43 21.40
N LEU A 860 -22.58 -27.38 20.19
CA LEU A 860 -23.37 -26.26 19.65
C LEU A 860 -24.88 -26.60 19.57
N ARG A 861 -25.24 -27.88 19.43
CA ARG A 861 -26.53 -28.43 19.87
C ARG A 861 -26.65 -28.29 21.39
#